data_AF-A0A933PU51-F1
#
_entry.id   AF-A0A933PU51-F1
#
_cell.length_a   1.000
_cell.length_b   1.000
_cell.length_c   1.000
_cell.angle_alpha   90.00
_cell.angle_beta   90.00
_cell.angle_gamma   90.00
#
_symmetry.space_group_name_H-M   'P 1'
#
loop_
_entity.id
_entity.type
_entity.pdbx_description
1 polymer ?
#
loop_
_entity_poly.entity_id
_entity_poly.type
_entity_poly.pdbx_seq_one_letter_code
_entity_poly.pdbx_strand_id
1 'polypeptide(L)'
;MKKLCTSLIAACFMSAVLVTAQEAVSNGGFENGLDGWNKAISRDARASWEISDVAYQSQKSLLIKNATAKQANVYGTLWQKITVQPKKTYVITAWVKGVNVSGAVFTIDKKWMIRKSCPNGSYDWYKISFTYTVPEHETSAELRLITENITELLYVDGISVTEEKMPFNKIDRRIDSLGASLFVPLLYANTVIIDGNTDDWKGFSGIALPTLPVQTVMKDWNGENDLSAKIRFAYDEKNLYLCIKVTDNIQAALPGESMWKGDSVQIGFGTGDSYGPEYGFASVKDRPDVWSWVKGSALSGKEAVKLAVTTKENVITYEIAMPWESVSSSKSVPDRLQFNMLINDDDGNGRKGYIEWTPGIGVSKLPLNFPILAPIEKGKTFSAFTHYYGKEIFKGGTAELGAWMGNISDAAETIRFSTPSGDGELTIPARTVTGITYSMKFADAGNITVPFEVKQNSSGEIVKRIASVNVLDYNAENLIAGLDALAAKLTKLEELFSACKTRKISTDYETVNYTVIKRFIGYGKDDIKNSRLPRAAYVIRELERLYDETTDTLTAYLAKQKSPVPVYRYRTGTMEVKNRSMIADVLEPSGLVKRRPVILTGYGHFGQVRRDVPVFQDFGNNIIQIEVGPSGVVMPPKTTGELCSIDLKKLDQDIIPVLTNAEANNIAVNILLSPHYFPKWALEKWPHLTNYRGGFLKQTIDAPEARAIEEAFLRAVIPVLKKYRSLHSFCLSNEPVYIDSRGDAFTKALWAAYLKRIHGTVENLSKAHGSSYASFDDVQVPNGTKPEATPLFYDWTVFNMERFAGWHRWMAEIVRTTAPEIPLHAKIMPQIFECGGCIGNGIDPERMCDWSDINGCDAWAWVKGEKPHVNKFMFYDLMSSMKAAPIFNSEDHYILDRDSFYGPEQATHVNTDIFMGAFHGRSATTGWLWERTYDEKSDAEGSILHRPDVVAAVGKTGLDLNRLAPEVTAFQDAAANVAILYSVTSLVYSPFYASGVKAAYESILFNGQKAAFVSEKQIVEGKLPSFKLLVVPAAKNVPAAVLAGIKRYASAGGKVLLIGESSLSRDEYDRTAGSDYNTVTASAIMLKNTPPVDELHTYLGKLLNTMGLFPYKLIDTTTKQPVTGVEYRFVKHDNRTLMLAANYTKQKKNITLELGGSRIQRFHDLIAEKPVTAAELTLDPFVPVLLEIK
;
A
#
# COMPACT_ATOMS: atom_id res chain seq x y z
N MET A 1 18.49 12.53 95.04
CA MET A 1 17.87 11.69 96.12
C MET A 1 16.43 11.38 95.69
N LYS A 2 15.87 10.19 96.01
CA LYS A 2 14.43 9.75 95.93
C LYS A 2 13.65 10.11 94.61
N LYS A 3 13.19 9.21 93.72
CA LYS A 3 12.45 7.91 93.82
C LYS A 3 11.07 8.05 94.52
N LEU A 4 9.93 7.47 94.08
CA LEU A 4 9.63 6.42 93.06
C LEU A 4 8.10 6.34 92.70
N CYS A 5 7.71 5.73 91.55
CA CYS A 5 6.44 4.96 91.27
C CYS A 5 5.04 5.66 91.37
N THR A 6 3.87 5.22 90.83
CA THR A 6 3.31 4.19 89.86
C THR A 6 1.77 4.41 89.77
N SER A 7 0.89 3.89 88.87
CA SER A 7 0.95 3.23 87.53
C SER A 7 -0.47 2.98 86.93
N LEU A 8 -0.62 3.00 85.60
CA LEU A 8 -1.67 2.35 84.75
C LEU A 8 -3.17 2.75 84.97
N ILE A 9 -4.17 2.50 84.09
CA ILE A 9 -4.32 1.80 82.78
C ILE A 9 -5.15 2.68 81.80
N ALA A 10 -4.86 2.69 80.49
CA ALA A 10 -5.84 2.93 79.40
C ALA A 10 -5.32 2.38 78.05
N ALA A 11 -6.20 2.05 77.10
CA ALA A 11 -5.85 1.42 75.80
C ALA A 11 -6.28 2.26 74.57
N CYS A 12 -5.77 1.89 73.38
CA CYS A 12 -5.75 2.77 72.20
C CYS A 12 -6.95 2.63 71.25
N PHE A 13 -7.45 3.78 70.79
CA PHE A 13 -8.01 4.00 69.46
C PHE A 13 -7.65 5.44 69.05
N MET A 14 -7.08 5.65 67.85
CA MET A 14 -6.96 6.98 67.25
C MET A 14 -7.15 6.90 65.73
N SER A 15 -7.78 7.94 65.20
CA SER A 15 -8.27 8.02 63.82
C SER A 15 -7.26 8.65 62.87
N ALA A 16 -7.31 8.24 61.59
CA ALA A 16 -6.62 8.95 60.53
C ALA A 16 -7.29 10.31 60.30
N VAL A 17 -6.51 11.39 60.37
CA VAL A 17 -7.00 12.76 60.12
C VAL A 17 -7.11 12.99 58.61
N LEU A 18 -8.35 13.19 58.14
CA LEU A 18 -8.61 13.74 56.81
C LEU A 18 -8.15 15.19 56.76
N VAL A 19 -6.95 15.43 56.22
CA VAL A 19 -6.49 16.78 55.85
C VAL A 19 -7.22 17.17 54.57
N THR A 20 -8.34 17.87 54.72
CA THR A 20 -9.05 18.49 53.60
C THR A 20 -8.14 19.48 52.88
N ALA A 21 -8.24 19.53 51.54
CA ALA A 21 -7.56 20.56 50.78
C ALA A 21 -8.21 21.92 51.11
N GLN A 22 -7.40 22.95 51.34
CA GLN A 22 -7.93 24.29 51.57
C GLN A 22 -8.38 24.89 50.23
N GLU A 23 -9.69 24.83 50.01
CA GLU A 23 -10.38 25.47 48.90
C GLU A 23 -10.13 26.99 48.92
N ALA A 24 -9.76 27.57 47.76
CA ALA A 24 -9.41 28.98 47.65
C ALA A 24 -10.60 29.88 47.26
N VAL A 25 -11.69 29.30 46.74
CA VAL A 25 -12.95 30.02 46.46
C VAL A 25 -13.93 29.87 47.63
N SER A 26 -14.37 30.98 48.21
CA SER A 26 -15.52 30.98 49.12
C SER A 26 -16.83 30.93 48.34
N ASN A 27 -17.83 30.21 48.87
CA ASN A 27 -19.20 30.16 48.33
C ASN A 27 -19.26 29.81 46.81
N GLY A 28 -18.51 28.78 46.39
CA GLY A 28 -18.43 28.33 45.00
C GLY A 28 -19.63 27.52 44.49
N GLY A 29 -20.46 26.99 45.41
CA GLY A 29 -21.77 26.38 45.12
C GLY A 29 -22.95 27.34 45.27
N PHE A 30 -22.69 28.62 45.55
CA PHE A 30 -23.67 29.71 45.64
C PHE A 30 -24.81 29.47 46.66
N GLU A 31 -24.60 28.60 47.66
CA GLU A 31 -25.59 28.30 48.70
C GLU A 31 -25.93 29.52 49.56
N ASN A 32 -24.94 30.42 49.74
CA ASN A 32 -25.11 31.72 50.40
C ASN A 32 -25.32 32.85 49.37
N GLY A 33 -25.95 32.52 48.22
CA GLY A 33 -26.17 33.45 47.13
C GLY A 33 -24.87 33.98 46.52
N LEU A 34 -24.74 35.30 46.41
CA LEU A 34 -23.55 35.96 45.85
C LEU A 34 -22.53 36.41 46.92
N ASP A 35 -22.66 35.97 48.17
CA ASP A 35 -21.70 36.35 49.22
C ASP A 35 -20.27 35.94 48.84
N GLY A 36 -19.31 36.85 49.04
CA GLY A 36 -17.93 36.72 48.58
C GLY A 36 -17.68 37.10 47.11
N TRP A 37 -18.73 37.21 46.27
CA TRP A 37 -18.61 37.51 44.84
C TRP A 37 -18.97 38.97 44.49
N ASN A 38 -18.12 39.60 43.68
CA ASN A 38 -18.26 40.98 43.22
C ASN A 38 -18.77 40.98 41.77
N LYS A 39 -19.84 41.72 41.46
CA LYS A 39 -20.35 41.88 40.09
C LYS A 39 -20.11 43.27 39.53
N ALA A 40 -19.84 43.36 38.23
CA ALA A 40 -19.72 44.61 37.50
C ALA A 40 -20.26 44.48 36.06
N ILE A 41 -20.73 45.60 35.52
CA ILE A 41 -21.15 45.76 34.13
C ILE A 41 -20.21 46.77 33.48
N SER A 42 -19.63 46.41 32.34
CA SER A 42 -18.77 47.29 31.54
C SER A 42 -19.56 47.84 30.36
N ARG A 43 -19.70 49.17 30.30
CA ARG A 43 -20.52 49.89 29.32
C ARG A 43 -21.97 49.35 29.34
N ASP A 44 -22.66 49.36 28.20
CA ASP A 44 -24.09 49.06 28.08
C ASP A 44 -24.42 47.54 28.06
N ALA A 45 -23.66 46.72 28.80
CA ALA A 45 -23.83 45.28 28.81
C ALA A 45 -25.04 44.85 29.67
N ARG A 46 -26.05 44.25 29.02
CA ARG A 46 -27.32 43.81 29.61
C ARG A 46 -27.18 42.40 30.18
N ALA A 47 -26.33 42.26 31.19
CA ALA A 47 -26.07 41.00 31.89
C ALA A 47 -26.79 40.93 33.25
N SER A 48 -27.30 39.74 33.62
CA SER A 48 -27.86 39.46 34.94
C SER A 48 -27.17 38.27 35.61
N TRP A 49 -27.25 38.26 36.96
CA TRP A 49 -26.82 37.16 37.82
C TRP A 49 -27.92 36.90 38.83
N GLU A 50 -28.44 35.67 38.80
CA GLU A 50 -29.55 35.17 39.59
C GLU A 50 -29.10 33.87 40.28
N ILE A 51 -29.75 33.49 41.39
CA ILE A 51 -29.49 32.21 42.07
C ILE A 51 -30.61 31.23 41.68
N SER A 52 -30.25 29.98 41.39
CA SER A 52 -31.19 28.95 40.93
C SER A 52 -31.11 27.68 41.78
N ASP A 53 -32.21 26.95 41.83
CA ASP A 53 -32.30 25.58 42.36
C ASP A 53 -31.84 24.51 41.35
N VAL A 54 -31.54 24.91 40.10
CA VAL A 54 -31.02 24.02 39.06
C VAL A 54 -29.51 23.84 39.25
N ALA A 55 -29.12 22.89 40.08
CA ALA A 55 -27.72 22.56 40.41
C ALA A 55 -27.31 21.14 39.95
N TYR A 56 -26.05 20.77 40.18
CA TYR A 56 -25.46 19.47 39.85
C TYR A 56 -24.77 18.78 41.04
N GLN A 57 -24.02 19.55 41.84
CA GLN A 57 -23.28 19.07 43.01
C GLN A 57 -23.61 19.85 44.30
N SER A 58 -23.99 21.12 44.22
CA SER A 58 -24.48 21.90 45.37
C SER A 58 -26.00 21.98 45.44
N GLN A 59 -26.52 22.67 46.48
CA GLN A 59 -27.96 22.92 46.64
C GLN A 59 -28.48 24.12 45.82
N LYS A 60 -27.58 24.90 45.21
CA LYS A 60 -27.87 26.11 44.43
C LYS A 60 -26.90 26.16 43.24
N SER A 61 -27.18 27.06 42.29
CA SER A 61 -26.24 27.43 41.24
C SER A 61 -26.39 28.92 40.88
N LEU A 62 -25.40 29.46 40.19
CA LEU A 62 -25.42 30.79 39.60
C LEU A 62 -26.01 30.72 38.19
N LEU A 63 -27.13 31.40 37.96
CA LEU A 63 -27.68 31.62 36.62
C LEU A 63 -27.21 32.97 36.07
N ILE A 64 -26.49 32.92 34.95
CA ILE A 64 -26.02 34.08 34.17
C ILE A 64 -26.88 34.21 32.90
N LYS A 65 -27.26 35.45 32.57
CA LYS A 65 -27.89 35.80 31.28
C LYS A 65 -27.21 37.04 30.71
N ASN A 66 -27.19 37.18 29.38
CA ASN A 66 -26.69 38.38 28.71
C ASN A 66 -27.40 38.60 27.37
N ALA A 67 -28.06 39.75 27.23
CA ALA A 67 -28.78 40.14 26.02
C ALA A 67 -27.96 41.06 25.08
N THR A 68 -26.63 41.09 25.20
CA THR A 68 -25.76 42.00 24.45
C THR A 68 -24.85 41.24 23.47
N ALA A 69 -24.93 41.59 22.19
CA ALA A 69 -24.02 41.08 21.16
C ALA A 69 -22.58 41.61 21.37
N LYS A 70 -21.60 40.78 21.03
CA LYS A 70 -20.18 41.03 21.31
C LYS A 70 -19.65 42.35 20.71
N GLN A 71 -19.11 43.20 21.59
CA GLN A 71 -18.52 44.49 21.25
C GLN A 71 -17.26 44.74 22.09
N ALA A 72 -16.35 45.58 21.59
CA ALA A 72 -15.10 45.89 22.28
C ALA A 72 -15.35 46.55 23.65
N ASN A 73 -14.87 45.91 24.72
CA ASN A 73 -14.98 46.33 26.13
C ASN A 73 -16.42 46.38 26.69
N VAL A 74 -17.40 45.72 26.05
CA VAL A 74 -18.79 45.60 26.52
C VAL A 74 -19.01 44.17 27.05
N TYR A 75 -19.17 44.01 28.36
CA TYR A 75 -19.33 42.71 29.01
C TYR A 75 -19.94 42.83 30.42
N GLY A 76 -20.61 41.77 30.88
CA GLY A 76 -20.88 41.55 32.30
C GLY A 76 -19.76 40.72 32.93
N THR A 77 -19.45 40.94 34.21
CA THR A 77 -18.48 40.10 34.94
C THR A 77 -18.86 39.88 36.41
N LEU A 78 -18.62 38.65 36.90
CA LEU A 78 -18.68 38.26 38.32
C LEU A 78 -17.29 37.74 38.72
N TRP A 79 -16.74 38.16 39.86
CA TRP A 79 -15.38 37.81 40.25
C TRP A 79 -15.16 37.75 41.77
N GLN A 80 -14.15 36.99 42.16
CA GLN A 80 -13.69 36.86 43.54
C GLN A 80 -12.16 36.98 43.59
N LYS A 81 -11.66 37.78 44.53
CA LYS A 81 -10.22 37.79 44.84
C LYS A 81 -9.91 36.62 45.76
N ILE A 82 -9.14 35.65 45.27
CA ILE A 82 -8.77 34.44 46.01
C ILE A 82 -7.33 34.53 46.51
N THR A 83 -7.07 33.90 47.66
CA THR A 83 -5.72 33.78 48.24
C THR A 83 -5.01 32.60 47.60
N VAL A 84 -3.80 32.81 47.08
CA VAL A 84 -2.99 31.77 46.44
C VAL A 84 -1.52 31.90 46.82
N GLN A 85 -0.75 30.83 46.71
CA GLN A 85 0.69 30.82 47.03
C GLN A 85 1.53 31.06 45.77
N PRO A 86 2.60 31.88 45.83
CA PRO A 86 3.51 32.08 44.69
C PRO A 86 4.12 30.77 44.20
N LYS A 87 4.34 30.65 42.87
CA LYS A 87 4.90 29.47 42.17
C LYS A 87 4.10 28.17 42.28
N LYS A 88 2.96 28.14 42.98
CA LYS A 88 2.05 26.98 42.96
C LYS A 88 1.17 27.02 41.72
N THR A 89 0.83 25.84 41.20
CA THR A 89 -0.29 25.70 40.26
C THR A 89 -1.58 25.41 41.04
N TYR A 90 -2.71 25.88 40.54
CA TYR A 90 -4.04 25.58 41.04
C TYR A 90 -4.88 24.98 39.92
N VAL A 91 -5.73 24.00 40.23
CA VAL A 91 -6.76 23.48 39.32
C VAL A 91 -8.05 24.24 39.58
N ILE A 92 -8.64 24.79 38.52
CA ILE A 92 -9.92 25.49 38.54
C ILE A 92 -10.94 24.58 37.86
N THR A 93 -12.03 24.25 38.55
CA THR A 93 -13.15 23.52 37.94
C THR A 93 -14.50 24.12 38.29
N ALA A 94 -15.47 23.94 37.40
CA ALA A 94 -16.88 24.21 37.63
C ALA A 94 -17.73 23.31 36.73
N TRP A 95 -18.99 23.10 37.08
CA TRP A 95 -20.01 22.51 36.21
C TRP A 95 -20.82 23.62 35.55
N VAL A 96 -21.07 23.50 34.26
CA VAL A 96 -21.84 24.49 33.48
C VAL A 96 -22.92 23.82 32.65
N LYS A 97 -24.11 24.41 32.62
CA LYS A 97 -25.26 23.97 31.80
C LYS A 97 -25.83 25.16 31.05
N GLY A 98 -26.08 25.02 29.76
CA GLY A 98 -26.27 26.16 28.86
C GLY A 98 -27.46 26.03 27.91
N VAL A 99 -28.12 27.17 27.65
CA VAL A 99 -29.02 27.38 26.52
C VAL A 99 -28.53 28.59 25.75
N ASN A 100 -28.29 28.43 24.44
CA ASN A 100 -27.84 29.47 23.52
C ASN A 100 -26.70 30.34 24.09
N VAL A 101 -25.70 29.69 24.68
CA VAL A 101 -24.52 30.34 25.27
C VAL A 101 -23.57 30.76 24.16
N SER A 102 -23.11 32.00 24.21
CA SER A 102 -22.00 32.48 23.39
C SER A 102 -21.14 33.45 24.20
N GLY A 103 -19.82 33.35 24.07
CA GLY A 103 -18.90 34.32 24.70
C GLY A 103 -18.94 34.35 26.23
N ALA A 104 -19.18 33.21 26.89
CA ALA A 104 -18.95 33.04 28.31
C ALA A 104 -17.54 32.48 28.57
N VAL A 105 -16.78 33.11 29.47
CA VAL A 105 -15.35 32.85 29.68
C VAL A 105 -14.97 32.96 31.16
N PHE A 106 -14.18 32.01 31.65
CA PHE A 106 -13.47 32.08 32.94
C PHE A 106 -12.06 32.62 32.75
N THR A 107 -11.62 33.46 33.68
CA THR A 107 -10.28 34.05 33.78
C THR A 107 -9.82 34.04 35.25
N ILE A 108 -8.52 34.19 35.52
CA ILE A 108 -7.98 34.10 36.89
C ILE A 108 -6.76 35.00 37.15
N ASP A 109 -5.95 35.30 36.13
CA ASP A 109 -4.87 36.27 36.23
C ASP A 109 -5.38 37.72 36.12
N LYS A 110 -4.67 38.67 36.73
CA LYS A 110 -5.07 40.09 36.78
C LYS A 110 -5.07 40.80 35.42
N LYS A 111 -4.50 40.20 34.37
CA LYS A 111 -4.45 40.75 33.00
C LYS A 111 -5.47 40.09 32.07
N TRP A 112 -6.24 39.11 32.57
CA TRP A 112 -7.24 38.32 31.84
C TRP A 112 -6.65 37.61 30.60
N MET A 113 -5.36 37.25 30.66
CA MET A 113 -4.64 36.55 29.61
C MET A 113 -5.02 35.06 29.54
N ILE A 114 -5.30 34.45 30.69
CA ILE A 114 -5.78 33.08 30.81
C ILE A 114 -7.29 33.10 30.66
N ARG A 115 -7.79 32.52 29.56
CA ARG A 115 -9.20 32.56 29.16
C ARG A 115 -9.69 31.17 28.80
N LYS A 116 -10.49 30.56 29.69
CA LYS A 116 -11.18 29.29 29.45
C LYS A 116 -12.64 29.56 29.07
N SER A 117 -12.97 29.42 27.80
CA SER A 117 -14.37 29.50 27.33
C SER A 117 -15.22 28.36 27.88
N CYS A 118 -16.47 28.66 28.21
CA CYS A 118 -17.53 27.65 28.24
C CYS A 118 -17.80 27.12 26.81
N PRO A 119 -18.47 25.96 26.66
CA PRO A 119 -19.00 25.57 25.36
C PRO A 119 -19.95 26.63 24.79
N ASN A 120 -20.04 26.74 23.46
CA ASN A 120 -21.05 27.57 22.79
C ASN A 120 -22.27 26.70 22.42
N GLY A 121 -23.45 27.32 22.31
CA GLY A 121 -24.71 26.66 21.99
C GLY A 121 -25.47 26.20 23.24
N SER A 122 -26.21 25.10 23.12
CA SER A 122 -27.04 24.54 24.19
C SER A 122 -26.54 23.15 24.59
N TYR A 123 -26.40 22.90 25.90
CA TYR A 123 -25.76 21.70 26.45
C TYR A 123 -26.20 21.44 27.89
N ASP A 124 -26.30 20.16 28.27
CA ASP A 124 -26.47 19.75 29.68
C ASP A 124 -25.15 19.87 30.48
N TRP A 125 -25.16 19.52 31.76
CA TRP A 125 -24.05 19.69 32.70
C TRP A 125 -22.71 19.16 32.17
N TYR A 126 -21.83 20.11 31.88
CA TYR A 126 -20.48 19.91 31.34
C TYR A 126 -19.45 20.42 32.34
N LYS A 127 -18.43 19.62 32.66
CA LYS A 127 -17.36 20.05 33.57
C LYS A 127 -16.29 20.84 32.81
N ILE A 128 -16.13 22.13 33.13
CA ILE A 128 -14.94 22.87 32.74
C ILE A 128 -13.79 22.59 33.71
N SER A 129 -12.58 22.51 33.18
CA SER A 129 -11.34 22.44 33.95
C SER A 129 -10.23 23.21 33.24
N PHE A 130 -9.39 23.92 34.00
CA PHE A 130 -8.14 24.56 33.56
C PHE A 130 -7.23 24.80 34.76
N THR A 131 -5.98 25.19 34.51
CA THR A 131 -4.96 25.38 35.56
C THR A 131 -4.42 26.82 35.58
N TYR A 132 -3.85 27.23 36.72
CA TYR A 132 -3.18 28.52 36.89
C TYR A 132 -1.92 28.40 37.74
N THR A 133 -0.75 28.60 37.14
CA THR A 133 0.51 28.75 37.87
C THR A 133 0.69 30.20 38.29
N VAL A 134 0.77 30.42 39.61
CA VAL A 134 0.85 31.74 40.22
C VAL A 134 2.25 32.34 40.00
N PRO A 135 2.38 33.58 39.47
CA PRO A 135 3.69 34.22 39.28
C PRO A 135 4.48 34.38 40.59
N GLU A 136 5.81 34.46 40.47
CA GLU A 136 6.77 34.40 41.59
C GLU A 136 6.56 35.41 42.73
N HIS A 137 5.82 36.49 42.50
CA HIS A 137 5.56 37.53 43.50
C HIS A 137 4.08 37.70 43.85
N GLU A 138 3.17 36.85 43.35
CA GLU A 138 1.73 36.99 43.60
C GLU A 138 1.21 36.09 44.72
N THR A 139 0.52 36.70 45.69
CA THR A 139 -0.16 36.01 46.81
C THR A 139 -1.68 36.02 46.69
N SER A 140 -2.22 36.53 45.58
CA SER A 140 -3.66 36.58 45.31
C SER A 140 -3.97 36.69 43.83
N ALA A 141 -5.06 36.04 43.40
CA ALA A 141 -5.55 35.98 42.02
C ALA A 141 -7.00 36.51 41.94
N GLU A 142 -7.52 36.73 40.74
CA GLU A 142 -8.90 37.20 40.50
C GLU A 142 -9.67 36.21 39.65
N LEU A 143 -10.22 35.16 40.28
CA LEU A 143 -11.11 34.25 39.58
C LEU A 143 -12.35 35.02 39.12
N ARG A 144 -12.61 34.99 37.82
CA ARG A 144 -13.53 35.92 37.16
C ARG A 144 -14.25 35.25 36.01
N LEU A 145 -15.58 35.27 36.07
CA LEU A 145 -16.48 34.94 34.98
C LEU A 145 -16.76 36.22 34.18
N ILE A 146 -16.76 36.11 32.86
CA ILE A 146 -17.05 37.17 31.90
C ILE A 146 -18.11 36.65 30.93
N THR A 147 -19.16 37.44 30.68
CA THR A 147 -20.09 37.24 29.57
C THR A 147 -19.99 38.43 28.62
N GLU A 148 -19.45 38.17 27.43
CA GLU A 148 -19.09 39.17 26.41
C GLU A 148 -19.81 38.95 25.07
N ASN A 149 -20.82 38.08 25.03
CA ASN A 149 -21.76 37.93 23.91
C ASN A 149 -23.12 37.40 24.42
N ILE A 150 -24.09 37.26 23.53
CA ILE A 150 -25.43 36.74 23.84
C ILE A 150 -25.34 35.39 24.55
N THR A 151 -26.01 35.26 25.69
CA THR A 151 -26.12 34.05 26.49
C THR A 151 -27.53 34.03 27.07
N GLU A 152 -28.38 33.10 26.64
CA GLU A 152 -29.79 33.07 27.06
C GLU A 152 -29.93 32.56 28.50
N LEU A 153 -29.35 31.38 28.78
CA LEU A 153 -29.21 30.82 30.13
C LEU A 153 -27.84 30.14 30.26
N LEU A 154 -27.08 30.47 31.30
CA LEU A 154 -25.89 29.72 31.69
C LEU A 154 -25.91 29.50 33.20
N TYR A 155 -26.17 28.26 33.61
CA TYR A 155 -26.02 27.81 35.00
C TYR A 155 -24.55 27.47 35.26
N VAL A 156 -24.04 27.85 36.43
CA VAL A 156 -22.68 27.56 36.90
C VAL A 156 -22.77 27.05 38.34
N ASP A 157 -22.19 25.88 38.59
CA ASP A 157 -22.21 25.20 39.88
C ASP A 157 -20.82 24.64 40.25
N GLY A 158 -20.58 24.42 41.55
CA GLY A 158 -19.42 23.71 42.08
C GLY A 158 -18.08 24.35 41.69
N ILE A 159 -17.97 25.68 41.76
CA ILE A 159 -16.72 26.38 41.48
C ILE A 159 -15.69 26.04 42.57
N SER A 160 -14.60 25.41 42.17
CA SER A 160 -13.48 25.03 43.03
C SER A 160 -12.16 25.51 42.44
N VAL A 161 -11.29 26.06 43.29
CA VAL A 161 -9.89 26.37 43.01
C VAL A 161 -9.02 25.75 44.10
N THR A 162 -8.46 24.58 43.81
CA THR A 162 -7.61 23.84 44.74
C THR A 162 -6.16 23.82 44.27
N GLU A 163 -5.21 23.79 45.20
CA GLU A 163 -3.78 23.65 44.87
C GLU A 163 -3.57 22.37 44.07
N GLU A 164 -2.94 22.48 42.90
CA GLU A 164 -2.61 21.35 42.04
C GLU A 164 -1.47 20.55 42.67
N LYS A 165 -1.82 19.52 43.44
CA LYS A 165 -0.84 18.65 44.10
C LYS A 165 -0.11 17.70 43.14
N MET A 166 -0.51 17.62 41.88
CA MET A 166 0.17 16.87 40.80
C MET A 166 -0.06 17.58 39.45
N PRO A 167 1.00 18.08 38.76
CA PRO A 167 0.87 18.76 37.46
C PRO A 167 0.67 17.78 36.28
N PHE A 168 -0.15 16.76 36.48
CA PHE A 168 -0.31 15.59 35.59
C PHE A 168 -1.76 15.08 35.64
N ASN A 169 -2.42 14.90 34.49
CA ASN A 169 -3.75 14.29 34.48
C ASN A 169 -3.65 12.79 34.78
N LYS A 170 -4.07 12.36 35.98
CA LYS A 170 -4.05 10.97 36.42
C LYS A 170 -5.30 10.21 35.94
N ILE A 171 -5.14 9.00 35.40
CA ILE A 171 -6.23 8.09 35.04
C ILE A 171 -5.92 6.68 35.57
N ASP A 172 -6.69 6.19 36.54
CA ASP A 172 -6.54 4.82 37.07
C ASP A 172 -7.48 3.83 36.35
N ARG A 173 -6.97 2.66 35.97
CA ARG A 173 -7.71 1.61 35.26
C ARG A 173 -7.37 0.23 35.81
N ARG A 174 -8.37 -0.62 35.95
CA ARG A 174 -8.25 -1.99 36.47
C ARG A 174 -7.55 -2.92 35.47
N ILE A 175 -6.57 -3.73 35.90
CA ILE A 175 -5.77 -4.57 34.97
C ILE A 175 -6.60 -5.63 34.24
N ASP A 176 -7.78 -5.95 34.79
CA ASP A 176 -8.77 -6.87 34.26
C ASP A 176 -9.81 -6.20 33.33
N SER A 177 -9.68 -4.89 33.05
CA SER A 177 -10.51 -4.13 32.10
C SER A 177 -9.75 -2.94 31.50
N LEU A 178 -8.78 -3.23 30.62
CA LEU A 178 -7.91 -2.23 29.97
C LEU A 178 -8.34 -1.85 28.54
N GLY A 179 -9.61 -2.07 28.14
CA GLY A 179 -10.07 -1.91 26.75
C GLY A 179 -9.85 -0.53 26.12
N ALA A 180 -9.89 0.53 26.93
CA ALA A 180 -9.60 1.90 26.50
C ALA A 180 -8.09 2.29 26.62
N SER A 181 -7.21 1.34 26.94
CA SER A 181 -5.78 1.55 27.23
C SER A 181 -4.90 1.32 26.00
N LEU A 182 -3.79 2.06 25.93
CA LEU A 182 -2.68 1.83 24.99
C LEU A 182 -1.54 1.02 25.63
N PHE A 183 -1.72 0.56 26.86
CA PHE A 183 -0.75 -0.20 27.65
C PHE A 183 -1.41 -1.33 28.42
N VAL A 184 -0.84 -2.53 28.33
CA VAL A 184 -1.21 -3.70 29.13
C VAL A 184 0.06 -4.33 29.71
N PRO A 185 0.20 -4.45 31.05
CA PRO A 185 1.26 -5.24 31.65
C PRO A 185 1.01 -6.72 31.37
N LEU A 186 1.99 -7.42 30.81
CA LEU A 186 1.89 -8.82 30.41
C LEU A 186 2.48 -9.69 31.51
N LEU A 187 1.70 -10.62 32.07
CA LEU A 187 2.08 -11.36 33.27
C LEU A 187 2.71 -12.71 32.94
N TYR A 188 3.72 -13.09 33.71
CA TYR A 188 4.37 -14.39 33.58
C TYR A 188 3.43 -15.53 34.00
N ALA A 189 3.34 -16.58 33.17
CA ALA A 189 2.54 -17.77 33.39
C ALA A 189 3.41 -19.04 33.45
N ASN A 190 3.09 -19.93 34.38
CA ASN A 190 3.58 -21.31 34.44
C ASN A 190 2.44 -22.33 34.56
N THR A 191 1.19 -21.89 34.36
CA THR A 191 -0.05 -22.67 34.56
C THR A 191 -0.97 -22.70 33.35
N VAL A 192 -0.69 -21.92 32.29
CA VAL A 192 -1.57 -21.80 31.12
C VAL A 192 -1.50 -23.07 30.27
N ILE A 193 -2.65 -23.64 29.94
CA ILE A 193 -2.78 -24.87 29.13
C ILE A 193 -3.75 -24.59 27.99
N ILE A 194 -3.27 -24.75 26.75
CA ILE A 194 -4.11 -24.57 25.54
C ILE A 194 -4.97 -25.84 25.33
N ASP A 195 -6.14 -25.88 25.96
CA ASP A 195 -7.09 -27.00 25.89
C ASP A 195 -8.55 -26.59 25.58
N GLY A 196 -8.86 -25.30 25.58
CA GLY A 196 -10.18 -24.73 25.32
C GLY A 196 -10.98 -24.37 26.58
N ASN A 197 -10.42 -24.57 27.78
CA ASN A 197 -10.93 -24.04 29.04
C ASN A 197 -10.39 -22.61 29.32
N THR A 198 -10.78 -22.00 30.45
CA THR A 198 -10.34 -20.65 30.85
C THR A 198 -10.15 -20.43 32.36
N ASP A 199 -10.19 -21.48 33.18
CA ASP A 199 -10.14 -21.35 34.66
C ASP A 199 -8.77 -20.86 35.18
N ASP A 200 -7.71 -21.22 34.46
CA ASP A 200 -6.31 -20.86 34.64
C ASP A 200 -6.00 -19.39 34.29
N TRP A 201 -6.83 -18.73 33.49
CA TRP A 201 -6.66 -17.32 33.09
C TRP A 201 -7.10 -16.30 34.16
N LYS A 202 -7.54 -16.76 35.33
CA LYS A 202 -8.01 -15.90 36.41
C LYS A 202 -6.89 -15.06 37.03
N GLY A 203 -6.97 -13.74 36.84
CA GLY A 203 -6.03 -12.77 37.41
C GLY A 203 -4.99 -12.23 36.41
N PHE A 204 -4.92 -12.80 35.21
CA PHE A 204 -4.15 -12.25 34.10
C PHE A 204 -4.74 -10.92 33.59
N SER A 205 -3.88 -10.04 33.10
CA SER A 205 -4.31 -8.75 32.55
C SER A 205 -5.13 -8.93 31.27
N GLY A 206 -6.06 -8.01 31.01
CA GLY A 206 -7.04 -8.19 29.95
C GLY A 206 -7.79 -6.93 29.54
N ILE A 207 -8.47 -7.05 28.40
CA ILE A 207 -9.30 -6.01 27.80
C ILE A 207 -10.73 -6.53 27.53
N ALA A 208 -11.66 -5.61 27.36
CA ALA A 208 -12.96 -5.87 26.77
C ALA A 208 -13.12 -4.95 25.54
N LEU A 209 -13.85 -5.41 24.53
CA LEU A 209 -14.12 -4.67 23.31
C LEU A 209 -15.60 -4.87 22.90
N PRO A 210 -16.27 -3.83 22.37
CA PRO A 210 -15.85 -2.43 22.40
C PRO A 210 -16.02 -1.82 23.81
N THR A 211 -15.16 -0.87 24.18
CA THR A 211 -15.30 -0.02 25.39
C THR A 211 -15.29 1.47 25.07
N LEU A 212 -15.03 1.83 23.81
CA LEU A 212 -15.12 3.19 23.26
C LEU A 212 -15.86 3.12 21.92
N PRO A 213 -16.72 4.09 21.55
CA PRO A 213 -17.46 4.05 20.29
C PRO A 213 -16.59 3.94 19.02
N VAL A 214 -15.35 4.44 19.07
CA VAL A 214 -14.37 4.35 17.97
C VAL A 214 -13.87 2.92 17.69
N GLN A 215 -14.12 1.98 18.62
CA GLN A 215 -13.73 0.57 18.48
C GLN A 215 -14.72 -0.25 17.67
N THR A 216 -15.88 0.32 17.29
CA THR A 216 -16.90 -0.35 16.48
C THR A 216 -16.88 0.19 15.05
N VAL A 217 -16.47 -0.65 14.08
CA VAL A 217 -16.35 -0.28 12.66
C VAL A 217 -17.25 -1.19 11.82
N MET A 218 -18.55 -1.03 12.04
CA MET A 218 -19.63 -1.65 11.30
C MET A 218 -20.85 -0.71 11.29
N LYS A 219 -21.81 -0.93 10.40
CA LYS A 219 -22.96 -0.01 10.23
C LYS A 219 -24.06 -0.21 11.27
N ASP A 220 -24.36 -1.47 11.57
CA ASP A 220 -25.60 -1.89 12.21
C ASP A 220 -25.35 -2.69 13.50
N TRP A 221 -24.33 -2.30 14.29
CA TRP A 221 -23.98 -2.97 15.55
C TRP A 221 -25.10 -2.87 16.59
N ASN A 222 -25.59 -4.01 17.06
CA ASN A 222 -26.73 -4.10 17.97
C ASN A 222 -26.34 -4.37 19.45
N GLY A 223 -25.11 -4.01 19.84
CA GLY A 223 -24.62 -4.04 21.22
C GLY A 223 -23.78 -5.27 21.59
N GLU A 224 -23.47 -5.46 22.88
CA GLU A 224 -22.52 -6.52 23.32
C GLU A 224 -22.98 -7.97 23.03
N ASN A 225 -24.27 -8.18 22.78
CA ASN A 225 -24.84 -9.47 22.40
C ASN A 225 -24.83 -9.74 20.88
N ASP A 226 -24.60 -8.70 20.09
CA ASP A 226 -24.41 -8.74 18.63
C ASP A 226 -22.94 -9.14 18.39
N LEU A 227 -22.00 -8.24 18.72
CA LEU A 227 -20.58 -8.58 18.84
C LEU A 227 -19.93 -7.95 20.07
N SER A 228 -19.23 -8.75 20.87
CA SER A 228 -18.29 -8.28 21.89
C SER A 228 -17.14 -9.27 22.11
N ALA A 229 -16.03 -8.81 22.68
CA ALA A 229 -14.91 -9.69 23.03
C ALA A 229 -14.31 -9.37 24.40
N LYS A 230 -13.88 -10.40 25.14
CA LYS A 230 -13.14 -10.31 26.40
C LYS A 230 -11.85 -11.10 26.28
N ILE A 231 -10.71 -10.42 26.43
CA ILE A 231 -9.38 -10.95 26.11
C ILE A 231 -8.48 -10.92 27.35
N ARG A 232 -7.66 -11.97 27.51
CA ARG A 232 -6.61 -12.10 28.53
C ARG A 232 -5.27 -12.36 27.86
N PHE A 233 -4.20 -11.86 28.46
CA PHE A 233 -2.84 -11.99 27.93
C PHE A 233 -1.87 -12.50 29.00
N ALA A 234 -0.99 -13.42 28.63
CA ALA A 234 0.08 -13.96 29.47
C ALA A 234 1.35 -14.25 28.65
N TYR A 235 2.46 -14.59 29.31
CA TYR A 235 3.69 -15.02 28.62
C TYR A 235 4.53 -16.01 29.43
N ASP A 236 5.41 -16.75 28.75
CA ASP A 236 6.53 -17.46 29.39
C ASP A 236 7.86 -17.22 28.61
N GLU A 237 8.92 -17.92 29.00
CA GLU A 237 10.24 -17.81 28.35
C GLU A 237 10.25 -18.23 26.85
N LYS A 238 9.15 -18.76 26.31
CA LYS A 238 9.02 -19.30 24.94
C LYS A 238 7.87 -18.70 24.13
N ASN A 239 6.75 -18.38 24.76
CA ASN A 239 5.50 -18.01 24.10
C ASN A 239 4.87 -16.72 24.65
N LEU A 240 4.19 -16.01 23.75
CA LEU A 240 3.06 -15.13 24.05
C LEU A 240 1.79 -15.98 24.09
N TYR A 241 0.94 -15.77 25.10
CA TYR A 241 -0.34 -16.47 25.25
C TYR A 241 -1.51 -15.48 25.19
N LEU A 242 -2.59 -15.86 24.48
CA LEU A 242 -3.86 -15.12 24.45
C LEU A 242 -5.05 -16.07 24.71
N CYS A 243 -6.00 -15.62 25.51
CA CYS A 243 -7.34 -16.22 25.61
C CYS A 243 -8.38 -15.17 25.23
N ILE A 244 -9.28 -15.50 24.30
CA ILE A 244 -10.24 -14.58 23.69
C ILE A 244 -11.62 -15.23 23.75
N LYS A 245 -12.55 -14.64 24.50
CA LYS A 245 -13.98 -14.99 24.40
C LYS A 245 -14.69 -13.96 23.55
N VAL A 246 -15.18 -14.38 22.38
CA VAL A 246 -16.05 -13.59 21.51
C VAL A 246 -17.50 -13.99 21.82
N THR A 247 -18.35 -13.00 22.07
CA THR A 247 -19.82 -13.13 22.01
C THR A 247 -20.23 -12.70 20.60
N ASP A 248 -20.95 -13.55 19.88
CA ASP A 248 -21.33 -13.37 18.47
C ASP A 248 -22.71 -14.00 18.25
N ASN A 249 -23.64 -13.25 17.65
CA ASN A 249 -25.02 -13.70 17.45
C ASN A 249 -25.23 -14.70 16.30
N ILE A 250 -24.43 -14.69 15.21
CA ILE A 250 -24.58 -15.56 14.03
C ILE A 250 -23.19 -15.89 13.43
N GLN A 251 -22.77 -17.15 13.56
CA GLN A 251 -21.47 -17.63 13.10
C GLN A 251 -21.46 -18.08 11.63
N ALA A 252 -20.68 -17.41 10.79
CA ALA A 252 -20.37 -17.70 9.38
C ALA A 252 -18.85 -17.78 9.07
N ALA A 253 -18.04 -18.16 10.05
CA ALA A 253 -16.57 -18.31 9.96
C ALA A 253 -16.05 -19.04 8.70
N LEU A 254 -14.95 -18.51 8.12
CA LEU A 254 -14.30 -19.02 6.91
C LEU A 254 -12.83 -19.43 7.15
N PRO A 255 -12.30 -20.42 6.41
CA PRO A 255 -10.90 -20.85 6.55
C PRO A 255 -9.92 -20.05 5.67
N GLY A 256 -8.64 -20.12 6.04
CA GLY A 256 -7.50 -19.71 5.23
C GLY A 256 -7.45 -18.21 4.92
N GLU A 257 -6.94 -17.86 3.73
CA GLU A 257 -6.76 -16.46 3.31
C GLU A 257 -8.05 -15.62 3.30
N SER A 258 -9.22 -16.27 3.15
CA SER A 258 -10.53 -15.61 3.13
C SER A 258 -11.18 -15.51 4.50
N MET A 259 -10.52 -15.97 5.57
CA MET A 259 -11.00 -15.94 6.94
C MET A 259 -11.49 -14.55 7.40
N TRP A 260 -10.82 -13.46 6.98
CA TRP A 260 -11.22 -12.08 7.32
C TRP A 260 -12.59 -11.65 6.78
N LYS A 261 -13.19 -12.42 5.86
CA LYS A 261 -14.51 -12.14 5.27
C LYS A 261 -15.67 -12.72 6.10
N GLY A 262 -15.37 -13.54 7.11
CA GLY A 262 -16.31 -14.07 8.10
C GLY A 262 -15.71 -13.99 9.50
N ASP A 263 -16.37 -14.60 10.48
CA ASP A 263 -16.05 -14.42 11.89
C ASP A 263 -14.68 -14.99 12.23
N SER A 264 -13.85 -14.12 12.76
CA SER A 264 -12.43 -14.41 12.99
C SER A 264 -11.78 -13.37 13.88
N VAL A 265 -10.85 -13.83 14.71
CA VAL A 265 -9.88 -12.94 15.36
C VAL A 265 -8.76 -12.66 14.37
N GLN A 266 -8.38 -11.39 14.22
CA GLN A 266 -7.25 -10.96 13.41
C GLN A 266 -6.31 -10.11 14.27
N ILE A 267 -5.03 -10.50 14.34
CA ILE A 267 -4.00 -9.81 15.12
C ILE A 267 -2.86 -9.34 14.24
N GLY A 268 -2.23 -8.23 14.62
CA GLY A 268 -1.03 -7.71 13.99
C GLY A 268 -0.01 -7.25 15.02
N PHE A 269 1.28 -7.39 14.69
CA PHE A 269 2.39 -6.84 15.47
C PHE A 269 3.08 -5.69 14.72
N GLY A 270 3.98 -4.96 15.39
CA GLY A 270 4.71 -3.84 14.78
C GLY A 270 6.12 -3.64 15.33
N THR A 271 6.92 -2.81 14.67
CA THR A 271 8.22 -2.35 15.18
C THR A 271 8.50 -0.93 14.66
N GLY A 272 8.28 0.07 15.51
CA GLY A 272 8.21 1.47 15.09
C GLY A 272 7.11 1.64 14.05
N ASP A 273 7.48 2.22 12.91
CA ASP A 273 6.59 2.47 11.77
C ASP A 273 6.41 1.24 10.85
N SER A 274 7.19 0.18 11.08
CA SER A 274 7.14 -1.04 10.26
C SER A 274 6.05 -1.99 10.73
N TYR A 275 5.12 -2.33 9.83
CA TYR A 275 4.08 -3.32 10.10
C TYR A 275 4.71 -4.72 10.15
N GLY A 276 4.37 -5.48 11.20
CA GLY A 276 5.00 -6.76 11.52
C GLY A 276 4.22 -7.96 10.99
N PRO A 277 4.41 -9.14 11.63
CA PRO A 277 3.61 -10.32 11.34
C PRO A 277 2.11 -10.11 11.59
N GLU A 278 1.27 -10.80 10.83
CA GLU A 278 -0.19 -10.73 10.91
C GLU A 278 -0.81 -12.13 10.83
N TYR A 279 -1.73 -12.45 11.74
CA TYR A 279 -2.33 -13.78 11.91
C TYR A 279 -3.85 -13.71 12.08
N GLY A 280 -4.53 -14.78 11.66
CA GLY A 280 -5.97 -14.98 11.80
C GLY A 280 -6.30 -16.29 12.51
N PHE A 281 -7.38 -16.30 13.29
CA PHE A 281 -7.90 -17.47 14.00
C PHE A 281 -9.43 -17.54 13.86
N ALA A 282 -9.98 -18.71 13.54
CA ALA A 282 -11.43 -18.90 13.39
C ALA A 282 -11.91 -20.30 13.84
N SER A 283 -13.20 -20.39 14.22
CA SER A 283 -13.91 -21.64 14.53
C SER A 283 -14.63 -22.17 13.29
N VAL A 284 -13.91 -22.81 12.37
CA VAL A 284 -14.48 -23.24 11.08
C VAL A 284 -15.19 -24.59 11.25
N LYS A 285 -16.48 -24.54 11.59
CA LYS A 285 -17.31 -25.71 11.95
C LYS A 285 -16.75 -26.45 13.17
N ASP A 286 -16.59 -25.71 14.27
CA ASP A 286 -16.04 -26.18 15.55
C ASP A 286 -14.64 -26.80 15.42
N ARG A 287 -13.82 -26.25 14.51
CA ARG A 287 -12.42 -26.63 14.33
C ARG A 287 -11.52 -25.40 14.32
N PRO A 288 -10.36 -25.45 15.00
CA PRO A 288 -9.37 -24.39 14.92
C PRO A 288 -8.77 -24.32 13.51
N ASP A 289 -8.83 -23.15 12.88
CA ASP A 289 -7.98 -22.80 11.74
C ASP A 289 -7.11 -21.58 12.09
N VAL A 290 -5.90 -21.55 11.53
CA VAL A 290 -4.91 -20.49 11.74
C VAL A 290 -4.39 -20.03 10.38
N TRP A 291 -4.50 -18.75 10.08
CA TRP A 291 -3.91 -18.13 8.89
C TRP A 291 -2.81 -17.13 9.24
N SER A 292 -1.96 -16.79 8.26
CA SER A 292 -1.07 -15.64 8.33
C SER A 292 -1.07 -14.91 6.99
N TRP A 293 -1.47 -13.64 7.00
CA TRP A 293 -1.51 -12.79 5.80
C TRP A 293 -0.17 -12.08 5.54
N VAL A 294 0.61 -11.82 6.60
CA VAL A 294 1.89 -11.13 6.54
C VAL A 294 2.87 -11.88 7.44
N LYS A 295 3.96 -12.42 6.87
CA LYS A 295 5.04 -13.02 7.69
C LYS A 295 5.83 -11.96 8.46
N GLY A 296 5.97 -10.76 7.91
CA GLY A 296 6.65 -9.63 8.55
C GLY A 296 8.09 -9.99 8.96
N SER A 297 8.43 -9.72 10.21
CA SER A 297 9.74 -10.03 10.81
C SER A 297 9.84 -11.43 11.45
N ALA A 298 8.78 -12.24 11.45
CA ALA A 298 8.77 -13.54 12.12
C ALA A 298 9.79 -14.51 11.49
N LEU A 299 10.46 -15.30 12.32
CA LEU A 299 11.34 -16.37 11.86
C LEU A 299 10.50 -17.59 11.41
N SER A 300 9.52 -17.97 12.24
CA SER A 300 8.66 -19.14 12.08
C SER A 300 7.23 -18.74 11.68
N GLY A 301 6.56 -19.55 10.85
CA GLY A 301 5.23 -19.24 10.33
C GLY A 301 4.08 -19.67 11.24
N LYS A 302 2.89 -19.79 10.65
CA LYS A 302 1.64 -20.14 11.34
C LYS A 302 1.62 -21.57 11.87
N GLU A 303 2.40 -22.46 11.25
CA GLU A 303 2.60 -23.86 11.63
C GLU A 303 3.24 -24.06 13.01
N ALA A 304 3.88 -23.03 13.57
CA ALA A 304 4.44 -23.05 14.92
C ALA A 304 3.45 -22.58 16.01
N VAL A 305 2.32 -21.98 15.61
CA VAL A 305 1.30 -21.45 16.53
C VAL A 305 0.33 -22.54 16.95
N LYS A 306 0.02 -22.62 18.24
CA LYS A 306 -1.02 -23.53 18.77
C LYS A 306 -2.31 -22.76 18.98
N LEU A 307 -3.43 -23.38 18.61
CA LEU A 307 -4.78 -22.87 18.80
C LEU A 307 -5.68 -24.00 19.33
N ALA A 308 -6.38 -23.77 20.44
CA ALA A 308 -7.57 -24.52 20.84
C ALA A 308 -8.81 -23.62 20.73
N VAL A 309 -9.96 -24.22 20.43
CA VAL A 309 -11.24 -23.50 20.23
C VAL A 309 -12.38 -24.28 20.85
N THR A 310 -13.24 -23.58 21.60
CA THR A 310 -14.47 -24.11 22.19
C THR A 310 -15.63 -23.18 21.86
N THR A 311 -16.60 -23.66 21.07
CA THR A 311 -17.88 -22.99 20.84
C THR A 311 -18.90 -23.44 21.90
N LYS A 312 -19.61 -22.50 22.52
CA LYS A 312 -20.79 -22.81 23.35
C LYS A 312 -21.84 -21.71 23.21
N GLU A 313 -23.05 -22.09 22.81
CA GLU A 313 -24.16 -21.14 22.58
C GLU A 313 -23.69 -20.04 21.62
N ASN A 314 -23.84 -18.76 21.98
CA ASN A 314 -23.37 -17.61 21.19
C ASN A 314 -21.96 -17.13 21.58
N VAL A 315 -21.13 -17.99 22.18
CA VAL A 315 -19.77 -17.64 22.64
C VAL A 315 -18.72 -18.58 22.06
N ILE A 316 -17.73 -18.02 21.36
CA ILE A 316 -16.52 -18.73 20.92
C ILE A 316 -15.37 -18.38 21.86
N THR A 317 -14.72 -19.39 22.42
CA THR A 317 -13.46 -19.24 23.17
C THR A 317 -12.29 -19.70 22.30
N TYR A 318 -11.30 -18.84 22.11
CA TYR A 318 -10.02 -19.14 21.47
C TYR A 318 -8.91 -19.11 22.53
N GLU A 319 -8.05 -20.12 22.55
CA GLU A 319 -6.82 -20.14 23.32
C GLU A 319 -5.62 -20.31 22.40
N ILE A 320 -4.64 -19.41 22.51
CA ILE A 320 -3.54 -19.26 21.56
C ILE A 320 -2.20 -19.27 22.30
N ALA A 321 -1.26 -20.10 21.84
CA ALA A 321 0.15 -20.00 22.21
C ALA A 321 0.98 -19.71 20.95
N MET A 322 1.63 -18.55 20.92
CA MET A 322 2.50 -18.10 19.85
C MET A 322 3.96 -18.09 20.33
N PRO A 323 4.86 -18.92 19.76
CA PRO A 323 6.28 -18.81 20.04
C PRO A 323 6.79 -17.40 19.72
N TRP A 324 7.75 -16.86 20.50
CA TRP A 324 8.30 -15.51 20.27
C TRP A 324 8.88 -15.32 18.86
N GLU A 325 9.33 -16.40 18.24
CA GLU A 325 9.83 -16.47 16.86
C GLU A 325 8.74 -16.42 15.77
N SER A 326 7.47 -16.59 16.12
CA SER A 326 6.31 -16.29 15.28
C SER A 326 5.80 -14.85 15.47
N VAL A 327 6.24 -14.18 16.54
CA VAL A 327 5.87 -12.80 16.90
C VAL A 327 6.89 -11.77 16.39
N SER A 328 8.17 -12.15 16.30
CA SER A 328 9.28 -11.24 15.97
C SER A 328 10.47 -11.95 15.30
N SER A 329 11.49 -11.17 14.93
CA SER A 329 12.79 -11.68 14.46
C SER A 329 13.69 -12.20 15.60
N SER A 330 13.15 -12.40 16.80
CA SER A 330 13.86 -12.86 17.99
C SER A 330 13.14 -14.07 18.62
N LYS A 331 13.90 -14.91 19.32
CA LYS A 331 13.37 -16.02 20.14
C LYS A 331 13.15 -15.62 21.60
N SER A 332 13.54 -14.42 21.99
CA SER A 332 13.49 -13.92 23.37
C SER A 332 12.26 -13.06 23.62
N VAL A 333 11.78 -13.08 24.87
CA VAL A 333 10.80 -12.13 25.40
C VAL A 333 11.27 -10.69 25.12
N PRO A 334 10.47 -9.82 24.47
CA PRO A 334 10.84 -8.44 24.21
C PRO A 334 10.43 -7.50 25.36
N ASP A 335 11.22 -6.47 25.66
CA ASP A 335 10.91 -5.46 26.70
C ASP A 335 9.54 -4.77 26.50
N ARG A 336 9.08 -4.69 25.25
CA ARG A 336 7.79 -4.15 24.82
C ARG A 336 7.41 -4.76 23.47
N LEU A 337 6.12 -4.96 23.23
CA LEU A 337 5.57 -5.47 21.99
C LEU A 337 4.45 -4.55 21.49
N GLN A 338 4.61 -3.96 20.30
CA GLN A 338 3.50 -3.36 19.56
C GLN A 338 2.58 -4.47 19.07
N PHE A 339 1.35 -4.47 19.55
CA PHE A 339 0.33 -5.46 19.24
C PHE A 339 -1.03 -4.78 19.14
N ASN A 340 -1.84 -5.22 18.18
CA ASN A 340 -3.21 -4.78 18.01
C ASN A 340 -4.07 -5.94 17.53
N MET A 341 -5.39 -5.83 17.66
CA MET A 341 -6.32 -6.85 17.23
C MET A 341 -7.68 -6.28 16.82
N LEU A 342 -8.35 -7.01 15.92
CA LEU A 342 -9.77 -6.86 15.62
C LEU A 342 -10.47 -8.22 15.61
N ILE A 343 -11.80 -8.18 15.72
CA ILE A 343 -12.70 -9.32 15.60
C ILE A 343 -13.67 -9.00 14.45
N ASN A 344 -13.67 -9.85 13.43
CA ASN A 344 -14.54 -9.76 12.25
C ASN A 344 -15.93 -10.31 12.52
N ASP A 345 -16.90 -9.84 11.75
CA ASP A 345 -18.35 -10.00 11.98
C ASP A 345 -19.07 -10.30 10.65
N ASP A 346 -19.79 -11.42 10.53
CA ASP A 346 -20.61 -11.79 9.36
C ASP A 346 -21.87 -12.61 9.75
N ASP A 347 -23.04 -11.95 9.77
CA ASP A 347 -24.37 -12.55 9.92
C ASP A 347 -24.82 -13.48 8.75
N GLY A 348 -23.90 -14.22 8.14
CA GLY A 348 -24.13 -15.15 7.02
C GLY A 348 -24.44 -14.48 5.67
N ASN A 349 -24.17 -13.19 5.52
CA ASN A 349 -24.48 -12.39 4.31
C ASN A 349 -23.25 -11.69 3.70
N GLY A 350 -22.06 -11.91 4.25
CA GLY A 350 -20.80 -11.25 3.92
C GLY A 350 -20.46 -10.13 4.91
N ARG A 351 -19.28 -10.21 5.53
CA ARG A 351 -18.67 -9.26 6.50
C ARG A 351 -19.42 -7.93 6.72
N LYS A 352 -20.19 -7.86 7.81
CA LYS A 352 -20.91 -6.67 8.33
C LYS A 352 -19.95 -5.60 8.85
N GLY A 353 -18.81 -6.02 9.41
CA GLY A 353 -17.68 -5.16 9.73
C GLY A 353 -16.71 -5.81 10.71
N TYR A 354 -16.32 -5.06 11.75
CA TYR A 354 -15.48 -5.56 12.83
C TYR A 354 -15.51 -4.65 14.08
N ILE A 355 -15.08 -5.18 15.23
CA ILE A 355 -14.60 -4.38 16.37
C ILE A 355 -13.08 -4.44 16.46
N GLU A 356 -12.40 -3.33 16.73
CA GLU A 356 -10.93 -3.19 16.70
C GLU A 356 -10.44 -2.45 17.95
N TRP A 357 -9.35 -2.91 18.59
CA TRP A 357 -8.85 -2.30 19.82
C TRP A 357 -8.35 -0.85 19.58
N THR A 358 -7.62 -0.64 18.48
CA THR A 358 -7.18 0.70 18.01
C THR A 358 -7.10 0.72 16.48
N PRO A 359 -7.43 1.83 15.79
CA PRO A 359 -7.38 1.87 14.32
C PRO A 359 -5.97 1.58 13.77
N GLY A 360 -5.74 0.42 13.15
CA GLY A 360 -4.41 0.09 12.63
C GLY A 360 -4.25 -1.24 11.88
N ILE A 361 -5.30 -2.07 11.82
CA ILE A 361 -5.35 -3.32 11.06
C ILE A 361 -6.44 -3.24 9.98
N GLY A 362 -7.62 -2.73 10.33
CA GLY A 362 -8.84 -2.86 9.51
C GLY A 362 -8.99 -1.85 8.36
N VAL A 363 -8.60 -0.59 8.57
CA VAL A 363 -8.65 0.47 7.53
C VAL A 363 -7.29 0.68 6.86
N SER A 364 -6.23 0.68 7.65
CA SER A 364 -4.88 1.08 7.24
C SER A 364 -3.85 0.41 8.13
N LYS A 365 -2.80 -0.17 7.54
CA LYS A 365 -1.77 -0.97 8.22
C LYS A 365 -0.75 -0.08 8.97
N LEU A 366 -1.21 0.61 10.01
CA LEU A 366 -0.46 1.62 10.77
C LEU A 366 -0.06 1.12 12.17
N PRO A 367 1.19 0.63 12.35
CA PRO A 367 1.66 0.08 13.62
C PRO A 367 1.94 1.15 14.69
N LEU A 368 2.06 2.43 14.30
CA LEU A 368 2.21 3.56 15.21
C LEU A 368 1.02 3.71 16.19
N ASN A 369 -0.17 3.27 15.77
CA ASN A 369 -1.37 3.32 16.60
C ASN A 369 -1.48 2.14 17.58
N PHE A 370 -0.59 1.14 17.49
CA PHE A 370 -0.73 -0.12 18.23
C PHE A 370 -0.46 0.05 19.73
N PRO A 371 -1.33 -0.49 20.61
CA PRO A 371 -1.05 -0.69 22.02
C PRO A 371 0.23 -1.47 22.27
N ILE A 372 0.77 -1.28 23.48
CA ILE A 372 1.93 -2.02 23.96
C ILE A 372 1.51 -3.07 24.98
N LEU A 373 1.83 -4.33 24.68
CA LEU A 373 1.98 -5.37 25.69
C LEU A 373 3.41 -5.29 26.25
N ALA A 374 3.57 -5.22 27.57
CA ALA A 374 4.88 -5.11 28.21
C ALA A 374 5.09 -6.19 29.28
N PRO A 375 5.96 -7.18 29.03
CA PRO A 375 6.32 -8.20 30.02
C PRO A 375 6.75 -7.60 31.37
N ILE A 376 6.16 -8.12 32.44
CA ILE A 376 6.65 -7.94 33.81
C ILE A 376 7.53 -9.14 34.14
N GLU A 377 8.80 -8.90 34.48
CA GLU A 377 9.77 -9.95 34.82
C GLU A 377 9.23 -10.86 35.95
N LYS A 378 9.54 -12.15 35.85
CA LYS A 378 9.10 -13.21 36.76
C LYS A 378 9.44 -12.89 38.23
N GLY A 379 8.39 -12.64 39.02
CA GLY A 379 8.52 -12.27 40.44
C GLY A 379 8.49 -10.76 40.73
N LYS A 380 8.49 -9.90 39.71
CA LYS A 380 8.19 -8.47 39.84
C LYS A 380 6.69 -8.23 39.89
N THR A 381 6.29 -7.11 40.47
CA THR A 381 4.89 -6.67 40.57
C THR A 381 4.61 -5.33 39.90
N PHE A 382 5.59 -4.80 39.16
CA PHE A 382 5.57 -3.44 38.63
C PHE A 382 6.21 -3.36 37.24
N SER A 383 5.68 -2.47 36.39
CA SER A 383 6.34 -2.02 35.16
C SER A 383 5.78 -0.67 34.72
N ALA A 384 6.57 0.07 33.94
CA ALA A 384 6.19 1.37 33.38
C ALA A 384 6.44 1.41 31.86
N PHE A 385 5.75 2.32 31.18
CA PHE A 385 5.83 2.55 29.75
C PHE A 385 5.61 4.03 29.44
N THR A 386 6.13 4.50 28.31
CA THR A 386 6.02 5.88 27.83
C THR A 386 5.49 5.92 26.41
N HIS A 387 4.45 6.71 26.17
CA HIS A 387 3.79 6.89 24.90
C HIS A 387 3.86 8.36 24.47
N TYR A 388 3.73 8.60 23.17
CA TYR A 388 3.63 9.93 22.59
C TYR A 388 2.32 10.02 21.81
N TYR A 389 1.40 10.91 22.24
CA TYR A 389 0.04 10.98 21.69
C TYR A 389 -0.07 11.82 20.40
N GLY A 390 1.05 12.40 19.96
CA GLY A 390 1.03 13.51 19.00
C GLY A 390 1.27 13.13 17.55
N LYS A 391 1.24 14.17 16.72
CA LYS A 391 1.35 14.11 15.26
C LYS A 391 2.76 14.55 14.84
N GLU A 392 2.92 15.15 13.68
CA GLU A 392 4.14 15.87 13.34
C GLU A 392 4.33 17.08 14.28
N ILE A 393 5.49 17.16 14.92
CA ILE A 393 5.93 18.35 15.67
C ILE A 393 7.06 19.01 14.90
N PHE A 394 7.04 20.32 14.85
CA PHE A 394 8.07 21.15 14.22
C PHE A 394 8.99 21.75 15.29
N LYS A 395 10.23 22.10 14.95
CA LYS A 395 11.21 22.73 15.85
C LYS A 395 10.60 23.94 16.55
N GLY A 396 10.65 23.96 17.88
CA GLY A 396 10.01 24.97 18.73
C GLY A 396 8.57 24.65 19.14
N GLY A 397 7.97 23.54 18.69
CA GLY A 397 6.64 23.09 19.05
C GLY A 397 6.56 22.35 20.40
N THR A 398 5.34 21.91 20.75
CA THR A 398 5.02 21.26 22.04
C THR A 398 4.35 19.89 21.80
N ALA A 399 4.79 18.86 22.51
CA ALA A 399 4.15 17.55 22.58
C ALA A 399 3.25 17.41 23.80
N GLU A 400 2.21 16.59 23.68
CA GLU A 400 1.67 15.85 24.82
C GLU A 400 2.27 14.43 24.85
N LEU A 401 2.79 14.06 26.02
CA LEU A 401 3.44 12.80 26.32
C LEU A 401 2.67 12.06 27.41
N GLY A 402 2.70 10.74 27.36
CA GLY A 402 2.04 9.87 28.32
C GLY A 402 3.03 8.95 29.01
N ALA A 403 2.77 8.64 30.27
CA ALA A 403 3.39 7.50 30.93
C ALA A 403 2.33 6.63 31.61
N TRP A 404 2.48 5.32 31.49
CA TRP A 404 1.57 4.32 32.03
C TRP A 404 2.35 3.40 32.96
N MET A 405 1.82 3.14 34.16
CA MET A 405 2.51 2.38 35.22
C MET A 405 1.54 1.35 35.79
N GLY A 406 1.89 0.06 35.65
CA GLY A 406 1.09 -1.05 36.14
C GLY A 406 1.57 -1.53 37.52
N ASN A 407 0.70 -1.45 38.52
CA ASN A 407 0.84 -2.16 39.79
C ASN A 407 -0.05 -3.41 39.74
N ILE A 408 0.58 -4.58 39.64
CA ILE A 408 -0.12 -5.87 39.55
C ILE A 408 -0.20 -6.60 40.89
N SER A 409 0.28 -5.98 41.98
CA SER A 409 0.16 -6.52 43.34
C SER A 409 -1.23 -6.30 43.94
N ASP A 410 -1.49 -6.98 45.06
CA ASP A 410 -2.71 -6.83 45.86
C ASP A 410 -2.63 -5.68 46.88
N ALA A 411 -1.55 -4.88 46.87
CA ALA A 411 -1.38 -3.69 47.69
C ALA A 411 -1.28 -2.42 46.80
N ALA A 412 -1.56 -1.25 47.35
CA ALA A 412 -1.29 0.01 46.67
C ALA A 412 0.21 0.38 46.80
N GLU A 413 0.82 0.83 45.71
CA GLU A 413 2.24 1.22 45.66
C GLU A 413 2.35 2.74 45.49
N THR A 414 3.20 3.39 46.27
CA THR A 414 3.54 4.81 46.04
C THR A 414 4.84 4.89 45.27
N ILE A 415 4.80 5.54 44.11
CA ILE A 415 5.95 5.78 43.24
C ILE A 415 6.37 7.24 43.28
N ARG A 416 7.67 7.48 43.12
CA ARG A 416 8.22 8.76 42.65
C ARG A 416 8.52 8.66 41.17
N PHE A 417 8.41 9.74 40.43
CA PHE A 417 8.75 9.76 39.01
C PHE A 417 9.36 11.09 38.59
N SER A 418 10.14 11.04 37.51
CA SER A 418 10.86 12.19 36.95
C SER A 418 10.61 12.29 35.45
N THR A 419 10.37 13.52 34.99
CA THR A 419 10.17 13.89 33.59
C THR A 419 10.99 15.17 33.29
N PRO A 420 11.36 15.46 32.04
CA PRO A 420 11.95 16.75 31.66
C PRO A 420 11.05 17.97 31.90
N SER A 421 9.75 17.74 32.17
CA SER A 421 8.79 18.79 32.56
C SER A 421 8.60 18.92 34.07
N GLY A 422 9.27 18.07 34.88
CA GLY A 422 9.21 18.08 36.35
C GLY A 422 9.05 16.68 36.97
N ASP A 423 9.29 16.62 38.29
CA ASP A 423 9.16 15.42 39.11
C ASP A 423 7.80 15.34 39.82
N GLY A 424 7.42 14.15 40.29
CA GLY A 424 6.21 13.92 41.08
C GLY A 424 6.26 12.68 41.97
N GLU A 425 5.25 12.54 42.84
CA GLU A 425 4.99 11.34 43.63
C GLU A 425 3.48 11.02 43.54
N LEU A 426 3.11 9.75 43.31
CA LEU A 426 1.70 9.32 43.28
C LEU A 426 1.53 7.89 43.77
N THR A 427 0.32 7.56 44.24
CA THR A 427 -0.06 6.19 44.63
C THR A 427 -0.86 5.51 43.52
N ILE A 428 -0.42 4.32 43.12
CA ILE A 428 -1.06 3.42 42.15
C ILE A 428 -1.85 2.37 42.92
N PRO A 429 -3.19 2.31 42.81
CA PRO A 429 -4.01 1.31 43.49
C PRO A 429 -3.61 -0.14 43.16
N ALA A 430 -3.91 -1.07 44.07
CA ALA A 430 -3.75 -2.50 43.85
C ALA A 430 -4.47 -2.95 42.55
N ARG A 431 -3.83 -3.84 41.78
CA ARG A 431 -4.36 -4.38 40.51
C ARG A 431 -4.82 -3.29 39.51
N THR A 432 -4.06 -2.20 39.35
CA THR A 432 -4.34 -1.14 38.37
C THR A 432 -3.15 -0.73 37.50
N VAL A 433 -3.47 -0.20 36.32
CA VAL A 433 -2.60 0.69 35.53
C VAL A 433 -3.02 2.13 35.83
N THR A 434 -2.09 2.96 36.30
CA THR A 434 -2.22 4.42 36.31
C THR A 434 -1.61 4.99 35.02
N GLY A 435 -2.33 5.86 34.32
CA GLY A 435 -1.79 6.77 33.31
C GLY A 435 -1.56 8.16 33.88
N ILE A 436 -0.51 8.84 33.42
CA ILE A 436 -0.28 10.28 33.57
C ILE A 436 0.03 10.91 32.21
N THR A 437 -0.32 12.19 32.03
CA THR A 437 0.01 12.97 30.82
C THR A 437 0.73 14.26 31.18
N TYR A 438 1.70 14.69 30.36
CA TYR A 438 2.42 15.96 30.51
C TYR A 438 2.75 16.60 29.17
N SER A 439 2.92 17.93 29.16
CA SER A 439 3.38 18.68 27.99
C SER A 439 4.89 18.94 28.03
N MET A 440 5.58 18.91 26.89
CA MET A 440 7.00 19.27 26.75
C MET A 440 7.24 20.07 25.46
N LYS A 441 8.08 21.11 25.52
CA LYS A 441 8.50 21.91 24.35
C LYS A 441 9.83 21.40 23.79
N PHE A 442 9.94 21.30 22.48
CA PHE A 442 11.13 20.77 21.78
C PHE A 442 11.91 21.92 21.15
N ALA A 443 13.11 22.19 21.67
CA ALA A 443 13.96 23.27 21.19
C ALA A 443 14.63 22.95 19.84
N ASP A 444 14.89 21.67 19.58
CA ASP A 444 15.65 21.16 18.44
C ASP A 444 14.85 20.18 17.56
N ALA A 445 15.46 19.72 16.48
CA ALA A 445 14.89 18.79 15.50
C ALA A 445 15.64 17.45 15.50
N GLY A 446 15.07 16.46 14.82
CA GLY A 446 15.49 15.05 14.81
C GLY A 446 14.62 14.17 15.72
N ASN A 447 14.99 12.89 15.84
CA ASN A 447 14.35 11.96 16.78
C ASN A 447 14.88 12.22 18.20
N ILE A 448 14.11 12.96 18.99
CA ILE A 448 14.48 13.37 20.35
C ILE A 448 13.96 12.34 21.35
N THR A 449 14.89 11.75 22.10
CA THR A 449 14.62 10.82 23.19
C THR A 449 14.27 11.56 24.47
N VAL A 450 13.02 11.42 24.93
CA VAL A 450 12.52 12.00 26.18
C VAL A 450 12.60 10.94 27.29
N PRO A 451 13.46 11.09 28.31
CA PRO A 451 13.57 10.13 29.39
C PRO A 451 12.37 10.20 30.34
N PHE A 452 12.07 9.07 30.97
CA PHE A 452 11.12 8.93 32.06
C PHE A 452 11.67 7.95 33.09
N GLU A 453 11.66 8.33 34.36
CA GLU A 453 12.16 7.49 35.45
C GLU A 453 11.08 7.32 36.50
N VAL A 454 10.88 6.11 36.98
CA VAL A 454 9.95 5.79 38.08
C VAL A 454 10.68 4.99 39.14
N LYS A 455 10.54 5.39 40.39
CA LYS A 455 11.05 4.68 41.56
C LYS A 455 9.91 4.21 42.46
N GLN A 456 9.85 2.93 42.78
CA GLN A 456 8.96 2.40 43.81
C GLN A 456 9.45 2.77 45.21
N ASN A 457 8.54 3.07 46.14
CA ASN A 457 8.90 3.33 47.53
C ASN A 457 9.03 2.03 48.35
N SER A 458 8.32 0.95 48.00
CA SER A 458 8.39 -0.32 48.77
C SER A 458 9.68 -1.11 48.54
N SER A 459 10.06 -1.29 47.26
CA SER A 459 11.24 -2.06 46.83
C SER A 459 12.49 -1.21 46.63
N GLY A 460 12.32 0.11 46.45
CA GLY A 460 13.38 1.02 46.00
C GLY A 460 13.75 0.86 44.51
N GLU A 461 13.07 -0.01 43.77
CA GLU A 461 13.32 -0.34 42.37
C GLU A 461 13.12 0.87 41.44
N ILE A 462 14.00 1.01 40.44
CA ILE A 462 13.99 2.12 39.48
C ILE A 462 13.78 1.59 38.06
N VAL A 463 12.65 1.96 37.46
CA VAL A 463 12.29 1.65 36.08
C VAL A 463 12.53 2.89 35.21
N LYS A 464 13.48 2.79 34.27
CA LYS A 464 13.77 3.86 33.28
C LYS A 464 13.14 3.51 31.92
N ARG A 465 12.57 4.52 31.25
CA ARG A 465 11.91 4.44 29.94
C ARG A 465 12.24 5.67 29.09
N ILE A 466 11.96 5.58 27.80
CA ILE A 466 12.20 6.63 26.82
C ILE A 466 11.03 6.68 25.85
N ALA A 467 10.44 7.87 25.65
CA ALA A 467 9.63 8.17 24.48
C ALA A 467 10.54 8.73 23.37
N SER A 468 10.29 8.34 22.12
CA SER A 468 10.90 8.99 20.95
C SER A 468 9.89 9.94 20.33
N VAL A 469 10.28 11.18 20.10
CA VAL A 469 9.48 12.19 19.40
C VAL A 469 10.26 12.63 18.16
N ASN A 470 9.70 12.41 16.98
CA ASN A 470 10.29 12.94 15.75
C ASN A 470 9.91 14.42 15.62
N VAL A 471 10.89 15.30 15.67
CA VAL A 471 10.71 16.74 15.54
C VAL A 471 11.31 17.22 14.22
N LEU A 472 10.48 17.79 13.37
CA LEU A 472 10.84 18.24 12.04
C LEU A 472 11.52 19.61 12.10
N ASP A 473 12.55 19.82 11.29
CA ASP A 473 13.29 21.08 11.17
C ASP A 473 12.58 22.13 10.29
N TYR A 474 11.69 21.66 9.42
CA TYR A 474 10.88 22.50 8.54
C TYR A 474 9.54 22.96 9.16
N ASN A 475 8.96 24.01 8.59
CA ASN A 475 7.58 24.46 8.80
C ASN A 475 7.05 25.14 7.51
N ALA A 476 5.78 25.54 7.46
CA ALA A 476 5.20 26.14 6.25
C ALA A 476 5.96 27.40 5.75
N GLU A 477 6.48 28.23 6.64
CA GLU A 477 7.16 29.49 6.30
C GLU A 477 8.56 29.23 5.72
N ASN A 478 9.36 28.37 6.35
CA ASN A 478 10.71 28.10 5.87
C ASN A 478 10.75 27.20 4.61
N LEU A 479 9.72 26.36 4.40
CA LEU A 479 9.52 25.64 3.14
C LEU A 479 9.15 26.59 1.98
N ILE A 480 8.30 27.60 2.21
CA ILE A 480 8.03 28.65 1.21
C ILE A 480 9.33 29.39 0.87
N ALA A 481 10.10 29.80 1.88
CA ALA A 481 11.37 30.49 1.68
C ALA A 481 12.41 29.65 0.90
N GLY A 482 12.48 28.34 1.14
CA GLY A 482 13.32 27.41 0.37
C GLY A 482 12.90 27.30 -1.10
N LEU A 483 11.59 27.24 -1.37
CA LEU A 483 11.05 27.22 -2.74
C LEU A 483 11.28 28.55 -3.48
N ASP A 484 11.23 29.69 -2.77
CA ASP A 484 11.57 31.00 -3.34
C ASP A 484 13.08 31.16 -3.58
N ALA A 485 13.93 30.62 -2.72
CA ALA A 485 15.38 30.56 -2.96
C ALA A 485 15.72 29.69 -4.18
N LEU A 486 15.06 28.54 -4.34
CA LEU A 486 15.13 27.70 -5.55
C LEU A 486 14.65 28.44 -6.81
N ALA A 487 13.57 29.23 -6.71
CA ALA A 487 13.09 30.04 -7.83
C ALA A 487 14.11 31.12 -8.23
N ALA A 488 14.73 31.79 -7.27
CA ALA A 488 15.78 32.78 -7.54
C ALA A 488 17.05 32.15 -8.17
N LYS A 489 17.40 30.92 -7.77
CA LYS A 489 18.51 30.14 -8.36
C LYS A 489 18.31 29.83 -9.86
N LEU A 490 17.07 29.72 -10.37
CA LEU A 490 16.79 29.32 -11.77
C LEU A 490 17.48 30.19 -12.83
N THR A 491 17.57 31.51 -12.62
CA THR A 491 18.24 32.44 -13.54
C THR A 491 19.69 32.01 -13.84
N LYS A 492 20.37 31.42 -12.86
CA LYS A 492 21.76 30.95 -13.02
C LYS A 492 21.86 29.72 -13.92
N LEU A 493 20.87 28.82 -13.89
CA LEU A 493 20.79 27.74 -14.87
C LEU A 493 20.51 28.28 -16.26
N GLU A 494 19.60 29.25 -16.40
CA GLU A 494 19.23 29.85 -17.69
C GLU A 494 20.44 30.54 -18.38
N GLU A 495 21.32 31.18 -17.61
CA GLU A 495 22.64 31.65 -18.09
C GLU A 495 23.53 30.50 -18.60
N LEU A 496 23.63 29.39 -17.86
CA LEU A 496 24.47 28.24 -18.20
C LEU A 496 23.96 27.51 -19.46
N PHE A 497 22.64 27.31 -19.59
CA PHE A 497 22.02 26.80 -20.81
C PHE A 497 22.29 27.72 -22.01
N SER A 498 22.16 29.04 -21.83
CA SER A 498 22.46 30.03 -22.88
C SER A 498 23.93 29.97 -23.34
N ALA A 499 24.86 29.84 -22.39
CA ALA A 499 26.28 29.64 -22.69
C ALA A 499 26.57 28.31 -23.42
N CYS A 500 25.91 27.22 -23.03
CA CYS A 500 26.03 25.92 -23.70
C CYS A 500 25.48 25.98 -25.14
N LYS A 501 24.28 26.54 -25.32
CA LYS A 501 23.63 26.75 -26.63
C LYS A 501 24.50 27.60 -27.56
N THR A 502 25.09 28.69 -27.04
CA THR A 502 26.02 29.55 -27.80
C THR A 502 27.25 28.78 -28.30
N ARG A 503 27.71 27.78 -27.54
CA ARG A 503 28.83 26.89 -27.90
C ARG A 503 28.42 25.62 -28.64
N LYS A 504 27.13 25.46 -28.99
CA LYS A 504 26.55 24.24 -29.61
C LYS A 504 26.75 22.95 -28.78
N ILE A 505 26.74 23.09 -27.45
CA ILE A 505 26.75 21.97 -26.51
C ILE A 505 25.30 21.50 -26.31
N SER A 506 25.03 20.20 -26.49
CA SER A 506 23.75 19.58 -26.11
C SER A 506 23.61 19.54 -24.59
N THR A 507 22.38 19.69 -24.10
CA THR A 507 22.04 19.74 -22.67
C THR A 507 20.81 18.90 -22.35
N ASP A 508 20.60 17.80 -23.08
CA ASP A 508 19.34 17.08 -23.13
C ASP A 508 18.93 16.45 -21.79
N TYR A 509 19.88 15.93 -21.00
CA TYR A 509 19.62 15.36 -19.68
C TYR A 509 19.42 16.45 -18.61
N GLU A 510 20.09 17.58 -18.81
CA GLU A 510 20.06 18.76 -17.94
C GLU A 510 18.75 19.53 -18.10
N THR A 511 18.20 19.58 -19.32
CA THR A 511 16.86 20.12 -19.61
C THR A 511 15.77 19.37 -18.84
N VAL A 512 15.88 18.05 -18.63
CA VAL A 512 14.95 17.28 -17.79
C VAL A 512 14.96 17.82 -16.35
N ASN A 513 16.14 17.95 -15.75
CA ASN A 513 16.28 18.48 -14.38
C ASN A 513 15.70 19.90 -14.26
N TYR A 514 16.08 20.80 -15.17
CA TYR A 514 15.58 22.18 -15.18
C TYR A 514 14.05 22.26 -15.31
N THR A 515 13.46 21.41 -16.15
CA THR A 515 12.01 21.36 -16.39
C THR A 515 11.26 20.83 -15.17
N VAL A 516 11.80 19.80 -14.52
CA VAL A 516 11.34 19.33 -13.21
C VAL A 516 11.40 20.45 -12.18
N ILE A 517 12.56 21.07 -11.94
CA ILE A 517 12.71 22.15 -10.94
C ILE A 517 11.71 23.29 -11.20
N LYS A 518 11.64 23.77 -12.44
CA LYS A 518 10.79 24.90 -12.84
C LYS A 518 9.29 24.64 -12.65
N ARG A 519 8.82 23.40 -12.84
CA ARG A 519 7.41 23.02 -12.56
C ARG A 519 7.17 22.69 -11.08
N PHE A 520 8.06 21.93 -10.46
CA PHE A 520 7.85 21.41 -9.10
C PHE A 520 8.01 22.45 -8.00
N ILE A 521 8.65 23.60 -8.24
CA ILE A 521 8.60 24.75 -7.32
C ILE A 521 7.15 25.17 -7.03
N GLY A 522 6.29 25.20 -8.06
CA GLY A 522 4.86 25.49 -7.88
C GLY A 522 4.15 24.40 -7.08
N TYR A 523 4.37 23.14 -7.46
CA TYR A 523 3.79 21.97 -6.79
C TYR A 523 4.20 21.83 -5.32
N GLY A 524 5.42 22.23 -4.94
CA GLY A 524 5.85 22.32 -3.55
C GLY A 524 5.06 23.37 -2.75
N LYS A 525 4.71 24.51 -3.37
CA LYS A 525 3.86 25.54 -2.73
C LYS A 525 2.41 25.08 -2.62
N ASP A 526 1.89 24.37 -3.61
CA ASP A 526 0.56 23.74 -3.53
C ASP A 526 0.53 22.65 -2.44
N ASP A 527 1.61 21.90 -2.22
CA ASP A 527 1.71 20.95 -1.11
C ASP A 527 1.67 21.64 0.26
N ILE A 528 2.36 22.77 0.44
CA ILE A 528 2.29 23.56 1.68
C ILE A 528 0.88 24.09 1.91
N LYS A 529 0.23 24.61 0.86
CA LYS A 529 -1.14 25.13 0.87
C LYS A 529 -2.18 24.07 1.27
N ASN A 530 -1.94 22.80 0.96
CA ASN A 530 -2.81 21.66 1.29
C ASN A 530 -2.27 20.82 2.48
N SER A 531 -1.44 21.41 3.35
CA SER A 531 -0.91 20.77 4.57
C SER A 531 -0.10 19.48 4.35
N ARG A 532 0.55 19.32 3.19
CA ARG A 532 1.45 18.21 2.84
C ARG A 532 2.92 18.56 3.10
N LEU A 533 3.22 19.10 4.28
CA LEU A 533 4.55 19.66 4.62
C LEU A 533 5.73 18.68 4.43
N PRO A 534 5.65 17.38 4.78
CA PRO A 534 6.75 16.43 4.53
C PRO A 534 7.03 16.22 3.05
N ARG A 535 5.98 16.28 2.23
CA ARG A 535 6.08 16.13 0.78
C ARG A 535 6.71 17.36 0.14
N ALA A 536 6.35 18.55 0.62
CA ALA A 536 7.02 19.79 0.24
C ALA A 536 8.52 19.79 0.66
N ALA A 537 8.86 19.29 1.85
CA ALA A 537 10.25 19.15 2.29
C ALA A 537 11.05 18.17 1.42
N TYR A 538 10.47 17.01 1.10
CA TYR A 538 11.01 16.05 0.13
C TYR A 538 11.21 16.68 -1.26
N VAL A 539 10.21 17.42 -1.76
CA VAL A 539 10.30 18.12 -3.05
C VAL A 539 11.47 19.10 -3.03
N ILE A 540 11.59 19.98 -2.04
CA ILE A 540 12.71 20.94 -1.93
C ILE A 540 14.06 20.22 -1.98
N ARG A 541 14.26 19.19 -1.14
CA ARG A 541 15.51 18.43 -1.07
C ARG A 541 15.92 17.86 -2.43
N GLU A 542 14.98 17.24 -3.14
CA GLU A 542 15.27 16.69 -4.48
C GLU A 542 15.45 17.78 -5.54
N LEU A 543 14.76 18.92 -5.43
CA LEU A 543 14.98 20.06 -6.33
C LEU A 543 16.34 20.72 -6.13
N GLU A 544 16.85 20.82 -4.90
CA GLU A 544 18.21 21.28 -4.63
C GLU A 544 19.24 20.30 -5.18
N ARG A 545 19.06 18.99 -4.93
CA ARG A 545 19.94 17.94 -5.48
C ARG A 545 19.98 17.97 -7.01
N LEU A 546 18.83 18.13 -7.67
CA LEU A 546 18.73 18.25 -9.13
C LEU A 546 19.34 19.57 -9.64
N TYR A 547 19.22 20.67 -8.89
CA TYR A 547 19.82 21.96 -9.24
C TYR A 547 21.36 21.88 -9.23
N ASP A 548 21.94 21.30 -8.18
CA ASP A 548 23.39 21.18 -8.03
C ASP A 548 23.97 20.23 -9.11
N GLU A 549 23.35 19.05 -9.30
CA GLU A 549 23.69 18.06 -10.34
C GLU A 549 23.75 18.69 -11.75
N THR A 550 22.81 19.61 -12.03
CA THR A 550 22.71 20.35 -13.30
C THR A 550 23.75 21.45 -13.40
N THR A 551 23.95 22.22 -12.34
CA THR A 551 24.88 23.36 -12.29
C THR A 551 26.32 22.89 -12.48
N ASP A 552 26.71 21.83 -11.77
CA ASP A 552 28.04 21.20 -11.89
C ASP A 552 28.24 20.62 -13.29
N THR A 553 27.25 19.91 -13.82
CA THR A 553 27.34 19.28 -15.14
C THR A 553 27.47 20.30 -16.28
N LEU A 554 26.64 21.34 -16.31
CA LEU A 554 26.75 22.40 -17.32
C LEU A 554 28.07 23.17 -17.19
N THR A 555 28.53 23.42 -15.96
CA THR A 555 29.84 24.05 -15.71
C THR A 555 30.99 23.17 -16.22
N ALA A 556 30.93 21.85 -15.97
CA ALA A 556 31.92 20.90 -16.47
C ALA A 556 31.93 20.78 -18.00
N TYR A 557 30.78 20.87 -18.68
CA TYR A 557 30.74 20.97 -20.16
C TYR A 557 31.38 22.27 -20.66
N LEU A 558 31.07 23.42 -20.02
CA LEU A 558 31.66 24.71 -20.37
C LEU A 558 33.18 24.77 -20.09
N ALA A 559 33.67 24.00 -19.11
CA ALA A 559 35.08 23.82 -18.81
C ALA A 559 35.77 22.72 -19.65
N LYS A 560 35.03 21.97 -20.48
CA LYS A 560 35.49 20.75 -21.21
C LYS A 560 36.03 19.63 -20.31
N GLN A 561 35.60 19.59 -19.05
CA GLN A 561 35.94 18.54 -18.07
C GLN A 561 35.03 17.32 -18.20
N LYS A 562 33.82 17.51 -18.74
CA LYS A 562 32.83 16.47 -19.09
C LYS A 562 32.39 16.72 -20.54
N SER A 563 31.91 15.70 -21.23
CA SER A 563 31.31 15.83 -22.58
C SER A 563 29.80 15.52 -22.53
N PRO A 564 28.96 16.20 -23.33
CA PRO A 564 27.54 15.89 -23.42
C PRO A 564 27.30 14.55 -24.11
N VAL A 565 26.24 13.85 -23.72
CA VAL A 565 25.87 12.51 -24.22
C VAL A 565 24.95 12.63 -25.45
N PRO A 566 25.19 11.90 -26.55
CA PRO A 566 24.43 12.07 -27.80
C PRO A 566 23.02 11.46 -27.74
N VAL A 567 22.00 12.31 -27.57
CA VAL A 567 20.58 11.92 -27.49
C VAL A 567 19.90 11.86 -28.86
N TYR A 568 19.02 10.88 -29.05
CA TYR A 568 18.15 10.77 -30.22
C TYR A 568 16.70 11.05 -29.78
N ARG A 569 16.05 12.04 -30.39
CA ARG A 569 14.69 12.48 -30.04
C ARG A 569 13.66 11.94 -31.03
N TYR A 570 12.63 11.26 -30.53
CA TYR A 570 11.49 10.84 -31.36
C TYR A 570 10.90 12.03 -32.13
N ARG A 571 10.53 11.81 -33.40
CA ARG A 571 9.89 12.78 -34.29
C ARG A 571 8.58 12.19 -34.82
N THR A 572 7.50 12.96 -34.77
CA THR A 572 6.19 12.46 -35.23
C THR A 572 6.19 12.20 -36.74
N GLY A 573 5.80 10.99 -37.14
CA GLY A 573 5.86 10.47 -38.51
C GLY A 573 5.32 9.04 -38.59
N THR A 574 5.48 8.37 -39.73
CA THR A 574 4.99 7.00 -39.92
C THR A 574 5.78 6.00 -39.08
N MET A 575 5.10 5.33 -38.16
CA MET A 575 5.67 4.29 -37.30
C MET A 575 5.43 2.89 -37.86
N GLU A 576 6.30 1.95 -37.53
CA GLU A 576 6.36 0.61 -38.12
C GLU A 576 6.69 -0.41 -37.03
N VAL A 577 5.86 -1.43 -36.88
CA VAL A 577 6.14 -2.57 -36.01
C VAL A 577 7.10 -3.52 -36.72
N LYS A 578 8.26 -3.81 -36.11
CA LYS A 578 9.25 -4.72 -36.68
C LYS A 578 9.82 -5.63 -35.59
N ASN A 579 9.48 -6.92 -35.68
CA ASN A 579 9.73 -7.90 -34.62
C ASN A 579 9.26 -7.34 -33.26
N ARG A 580 10.14 -7.21 -32.27
CA ARG A 580 9.81 -6.68 -30.93
C ARG A 580 10.04 -5.18 -30.76
N SER A 581 10.40 -4.46 -31.82
CA SER A 581 10.78 -3.04 -31.75
C SER A 581 9.85 -2.14 -32.56
N MET A 582 9.70 -0.89 -32.11
CA MET A 582 9.08 0.18 -32.89
C MET A 582 10.14 0.87 -33.74
N ILE A 583 9.89 1.00 -35.04
CA ILE A 583 10.71 1.77 -35.97
C ILE A 583 10.02 3.10 -36.26
N ALA A 584 10.71 4.20 -35.98
CA ALA A 584 10.21 5.55 -36.23
C ALA A 584 11.34 6.47 -36.70
N ASP A 585 10.97 7.69 -37.07
CA ASP A 585 11.92 8.74 -37.38
C ASP A 585 12.36 9.44 -36.09
N VAL A 586 13.65 9.74 -35.97
CA VAL A 586 14.23 10.52 -34.87
C VAL A 586 15.07 11.68 -35.40
N LEU A 587 15.19 12.74 -34.61
CA LEU A 587 16.22 13.75 -34.74
C LEU A 587 17.47 13.28 -33.98
N GLU A 588 18.63 13.24 -34.63
CA GLU A 588 19.92 12.98 -33.98
C GLU A 588 20.65 14.30 -33.60
N PRO A 589 21.71 14.28 -32.76
CA PRO A 589 22.37 15.51 -32.28
C PRO A 589 22.96 16.42 -33.37
N SER A 590 23.16 15.91 -34.59
CA SER A 590 23.60 16.69 -35.75
C SER A 590 22.51 17.59 -36.35
N GLY A 591 21.24 17.35 -35.98
CA GLY A 591 20.06 17.92 -36.63
C GLY A 591 19.55 17.13 -37.84
N LEU A 592 20.19 16.01 -38.19
CA LEU A 592 19.68 15.09 -39.22
C LEU A 592 18.52 14.24 -38.71
N VAL A 593 17.67 13.80 -39.65
CA VAL A 593 16.55 12.89 -39.39
C VAL A 593 16.94 11.48 -39.82
N LYS A 594 16.76 10.51 -38.92
CA LYS A 594 17.16 9.11 -39.12
C LYS A 594 16.03 8.16 -38.72
N ARG A 595 15.76 7.16 -39.56
CA ARG A 595 14.79 6.10 -39.24
C ARG A 595 15.50 4.94 -38.54
N ARG A 596 15.07 4.58 -37.32
CA ARG A 596 15.72 3.56 -36.46
C ARG A 596 14.75 2.99 -35.41
N PRO A 597 15.14 1.95 -34.65
CA PRO A 597 14.45 1.59 -33.42
C PRO A 597 14.34 2.78 -32.45
N VAL A 598 13.18 2.89 -31.82
CA VAL A 598 12.86 3.85 -30.75
C VAL A 598 12.26 3.11 -29.56
N ILE A 599 12.41 3.68 -28.37
CA ILE A 599 11.75 3.21 -27.15
C ILE A 599 10.89 4.36 -26.61
N LEU A 600 9.60 4.12 -26.45
CA LEU A 600 8.67 5.18 -26.06
C LEU A 600 8.40 5.16 -24.55
N THR A 601 8.42 6.32 -23.90
CA THR A 601 8.32 6.48 -22.45
C THR A 601 7.58 7.77 -22.10
N GLY A 602 6.50 7.67 -21.32
CA GLY A 602 5.72 8.81 -20.85
C GLY A 602 4.60 8.38 -19.89
N TYR A 603 3.39 8.93 -20.04
CA TYR A 603 2.34 8.82 -19.01
C TYR A 603 0.90 8.83 -19.56
N GLY A 604 -0.09 8.52 -18.71
CA GLY A 604 -1.52 8.72 -18.95
C GLY A 604 -2.24 9.39 -17.77
N HIS A 605 -3.56 9.62 -17.75
CA HIS A 605 -4.57 9.41 -18.81
C HIS A 605 -5.59 10.57 -18.95
N PHE A 606 -5.74 11.37 -17.89
CA PHE A 606 -6.90 12.26 -17.71
C PHE A 606 -6.65 13.69 -18.20
N GLY A 607 -6.68 14.69 -17.31
CA GLY A 607 -6.65 16.11 -17.67
C GLY A 607 -5.24 16.68 -17.78
N GLN A 608 -4.37 16.46 -16.80
CA GLN A 608 -3.05 17.11 -16.77
C GLN A 608 -2.14 16.61 -17.90
N VAL A 609 -2.19 15.31 -18.23
CA VAL A 609 -1.45 14.73 -19.36
C VAL A 609 -1.80 15.40 -20.70
N ARG A 610 -3.07 15.81 -20.90
CA ARG A 610 -3.51 16.53 -22.12
C ARG A 610 -2.98 17.97 -22.16
N ARG A 611 -2.81 18.60 -21.00
CA ARG A 611 -2.33 19.99 -20.85
C ARG A 611 -0.81 20.10 -21.05
N ASP A 612 -0.04 19.10 -20.60
CA ASP A 612 1.44 19.12 -20.64
C ASP A 612 2.08 18.56 -21.94
N VAL A 613 1.27 18.18 -22.95
CA VAL A 613 1.79 17.76 -24.28
C VAL A 613 2.90 18.67 -24.85
N PRO A 614 2.86 20.01 -24.73
CA PRO A 614 3.92 20.89 -25.24
C PRO A 614 5.28 20.81 -24.51
N VAL A 615 5.36 20.14 -23.36
CA VAL A 615 6.58 20.11 -22.51
C VAL A 615 7.13 18.69 -22.29
N PHE A 616 6.45 17.64 -22.76
CA PHE A 616 6.92 16.27 -22.50
C PHE A 616 8.30 15.95 -23.08
N GLN A 617 8.68 16.50 -24.24
CA GLN A 617 10.05 16.37 -24.76
C GLN A 617 11.09 17.00 -23.82
N ASP A 618 10.78 18.12 -23.16
CA ASP A 618 11.70 18.73 -22.18
C ASP A 618 11.82 17.88 -20.90
N PHE A 619 10.79 17.11 -20.54
CA PHE A 619 10.86 16.05 -19.53
C PHE A 619 11.55 14.76 -20.02
N GLY A 620 11.96 14.66 -21.29
CA GLY A 620 12.55 13.44 -21.88
C GLY A 620 11.53 12.39 -22.32
N ASN A 621 10.24 12.72 -22.29
CA ASN A 621 9.13 11.85 -22.65
C ASN A 621 8.65 12.09 -24.09
N ASN A 622 8.09 11.04 -24.70
CA ASN A 622 7.75 11.03 -26.12
C ASN A 622 6.43 10.31 -26.48
N ILE A 623 5.69 9.78 -25.48
CA ILE A 623 4.38 9.15 -25.67
C ILE A 623 3.40 9.53 -24.55
N ILE A 624 2.11 9.62 -24.86
CA ILE A 624 1.02 9.64 -23.87
C ILE A 624 -0.05 8.61 -24.23
N GLN A 625 -0.88 8.24 -23.26
CA GLN A 625 -2.18 7.60 -23.51
C GLN A 625 -3.31 8.50 -23.02
N ILE A 626 -4.38 8.59 -23.81
CA ILE A 626 -5.67 9.17 -23.41
C ILE A 626 -6.80 8.25 -23.87
N GLU A 627 -8.03 8.52 -23.45
CA GLU A 627 -9.17 7.66 -23.76
C GLU A 627 -10.44 8.40 -24.22
N VAL A 628 -11.27 7.66 -24.94
CA VAL A 628 -12.67 7.95 -25.27
C VAL A 628 -13.44 6.63 -25.37
N GLY A 629 -14.68 6.57 -24.91
CA GLY A 629 -15.52 5.37 -24.97
C GLY A 629 -16.96 5.65 -25.45
N PRO A 630 -17.77 4.60 -25.69
CA PRO A 630 -19.07 4.69 -26.37
C PRO A 630 -20.04 5.73 -25.81
N SER A 631 -20.14 5.89 -24.49
CA SER A 631 -21.04 6.86 -23.84
C SER A 631 -20.77 8.33 -24.19
N GLY A 632 -19.58 8.65 -24.71
CA GLY A 632 -19.21 9.99 -25.15
C GLY A 632 -19.56 10.29 -26.62
N VAL A 633 -20.06 9.32 -27.38
CA VAL A 633 -20.24 9.41 -28.85
C VAL A 633 -21.57 8.81 -29.31
N VAL A 634 -22.00 7.68 -28.72
CA VAL A 634 -23.20 6.93 -29.12
C VAL A 634 -24.38 7.32 -28.23
N MET A 635 -25.19 8.22 -28.78
CA MET A 635 -26.32 8.88 -28.14
C MET A 635 -27.63 8.12 -28.40
N PRO A 636 -28.72 8.41 -27.65
CA PRO A 636 -30.03 7.86 -27.94
C PRO A 636 -30.46 8.08 -29.41
N PRO A 637 -31.31 7.20 -29.96
CA PRO A 637 -31.92 7.44 -31.27
C PRO A 637 -32.72 8.75 -31.30
N LYS A 638 -32.68 9.46 -32.43
CA LYS A 638 -33.41 10.71 -32.68
C LYS A 638 -34.77 10.44 -33.32
N THR A 639 -34.95 9.33 -34.03
CA THR A 639 -36.24 8.92 -34.60
C THR A 639 -36.62 7.48 -34.27
N THR A 640 -37.92 7.19 -34.24
CA THR A 640 -38.45 5.83 -34.01
C THR A 640 -37.95 4.87 -35.10
N GLY A 641 -37.22 3.82 -34.69
CA GLY A 641 -36.64 2.81 -35.59
C GLY A 641 -35.11 2.89 -35.71
N GLU A 642 -34.48 3.99 -35.29
CA GLU A 642 -33.02 4.05 -35.15
C GLU A 642 -32.54 3.20 -33.95
N LEU A 643 -31.35 2.61 -34.06
CA LEU A 643 -30.68 1.95 -32.94
C LEU A 643 -30.23 2.98 -31.89
N CYS A 644 -29.48 3.97 -32.38
CA CYS A 644 -28.76 5.04 -31.68
C CYS A 644 -28.51 6.21 -32.66
N SER A 645 -28.03 7.35 -32.16
CA SER A 645 -27.47 8.42 -33.00
C SER A 645 -26.04 8.75 -32.58
N ILE A 646 -25.30 9.49 -33.42
CA ILE A 646 -23.90 9.85 -33.19
C ILE A 646 -23.76 11.35 -32.89
N ASP A 647 -22.90 11.70 -31.93
CA ASP A 647 -22.39 13.06 -31.71
C ASP A 647 -20.86 13.00 -31.55
N LEU A 648 -20.12 13.79 -32.34
CA LEU A 648 -18.65 13.77 -32.37
C LEU A 648 -17.99 14.88 -31.54
N LYS A 649 -18.77 15.78 -30.91
CA LYS A 649 -18.22 16.93 -30.15
C LYS A 649 -17.16 16.54 -29.13
N LYS A 650 -17.28 15.37 -28.50
CA LYS A 650 -16.27 14.90 -27.53
C LYS A 650 -14.91 14.64 -28.19
N LEU A 651 -14.87 14.18 -29.45
CA LEU A 651 -13.61 14.10 -30.20
C LEU A 651 -13.07 15.50 -30.50
N ASP A 652 -13.93 16.40 -30.98
CA ASP A 652 -13.57 17.77 -31.35
C ASP A 652 -13.03 18.59 -30.17
N GLN A 653 -13.51 18.32 -28.96
CA GLN A 653 -13.14 19.01 -27.72
C GLN A 653 -12.00 18.32 -26.95
N ASP A 654 -12.07 17.00 -26.73
CA ASP A 654 -11.21 16.31 -25.75
C ASP A 654 -10.04 15.53 -26.37
N ILE A 655 -10.08 15.25 -27.69
CA ILE A 655 -9.17 14.28 -28.35
C ILE A 655 -8.40 14.91 -29.53
N ILE A 656 -9.09 15.52 -30.48
CA ILE A 656 -8.52 16.15 -31.68
C ILE A 656 -7.50 17.26 -31.33
N PRO A 657 -7.78 18.16 -30.37
CA PRO A 657 -6.79 19.16 -29.96
C PRO A 657 -5.52 18.52 -29.39
N VAL A 658 -5.65 17.40 -28.66
CA VAL A 658 -4.51 16.69 -28.07
C VAL A 658 -3.66 16.02 -29.15
N LEU A 659 -4.28 15.31 -30.10
CA LEU A 659 -3.59 14.71 -31.25
C LEU A 659 -2.87 15.77 -32.09
N THR A 660 -3.52 16.90 -32.37
CA THR A 660 -2.94 18.03 -33.13
C THR A 660 -1.74 18.64 -32.40
N ASN A 661 -1.87 18.86 -31.09
CA ASN A 661 -0.79 19.39 -30.24
C ASN A 661 0.38 18.40 -30.13
N ALA A 662 0.09 17.11 -30.11
CA ALA A 662 1.11 16.05 -30.07
C ALA A 662 1.87 15.90 -31.40
N GLU A 663 1.25 16.17 -32.55
CA GLU A 663 1.99 16.29 -33.82
C GLU A 663 2.99 17.45 -33.78
N ALA A 664 2.55 18.62 -33.34
CA ALA A 664 3.38 19.83 -33.30
C ALA A 664 4.59 19.68 -32.36
N ASN A 665 4.45 18.95 -31.26
CA ASN A 665 5.47 18.81 -30.22
C ASN A 665 6.23 17.47 -30.23
N ASN A 666 6.06 16.66 -31.29
CA ASN A 666 6.70 15.34 -31.42
C ASN A 666 6.40 14.38 -30.25
N ILE A 667 5.11 14.21 -29.96
CA ILE A 667 4.60 13.26 -28.97
C ILE A 667 3.72 12.22 -29.70
N ALA A 668 3.91 10.94 -29.36
CA ALA A 668 3.07 9.85 -29.78
C ALA A 668 1.85 9.72 -28.84
N VAL A 669 0.69 9.28 -29.34
CA VAL A 669 -0.56 9.22 -28.58
C VAL A 669 -1.23 7.87 -28.80
N ASN A 670 -1.35 7.07 -27.74
CA ASN A 670 -2.30 5.96 -27.73
C ASN A 670 -3.71 6.48 -27.42
N ILE A 671 -4.69 5.96 -28.16
CA ILE A 671 -6.11 6.14 -27.85
C ILE A 671 -6.67 4.82 -27.31
N LEU A 672 -7.04 4.83 -26.05
CA LEU A 672 -7.84 3.78 -25.43
C LEU A 672 -9.33 3.99 -25.76
N LEU A 673 -9.99 2.93 -26.23
CA LEU A 673 -11.36 2.95 -26.76
C LEU A 673 -12.45 2.61 -25.73
N SER A 674 -12.07 2.34 -24.47
CA SER A 674 -12.90 2.17 -23.27
C SER A 674 -14.37 1.70 -23.50
N PRO A 675 -14.60 0.50 -24.05
CA PRO A 675 -15.93 -0.09 -24.22
C PRO A 675 -16.66 -0.33 -22.89
N HIS A 676 -15.95 -0.28 -21.76
CA HIS A 676 -16.54 -0.30 -20.42
C HIS A 676 -17.32 1.00 -20.10
N TYR A 677 -17.05 2.11 -20.78
CA TYR A 677 -17.89 3.31 -20.77
C TYR A 677 -19.11 3.12 -21.71
N PHE A 678 -19.86 2.05 -21.50
CA PHE A 678 -21.05 1.73 -22.28
C PHE A 678 -22.18 2.77 -22.01
N PRO A 679 -23.05 3.13 -22.98
CA PRO A 679 -24.01 4.22 -22.79
C PRO A 679 -25.11 3.84 -21.79
N LYS A 680 -25.30 4.65 -20.73
CA LYS A 680 -26.31 4.41 -19.69
C LYS A 680 -27.72 4.21 -20.26
N TRP A 681 -28.11 5.02 -21.24
CA TRP A 681 -29.40 4.93 -21.91
C TRP A 681 -29.64 3.57 -22.60
N ALA A 682 -28.59 2.90 -23.06
CA ALA A 682 -28.69 1.60 -23.70
C ALA A 682 -28.88 0.48 -22.66
N LEU A 683 -28.23 0.57 -21.49
CA LEU A 683 -28.49 -0.33 -20.36
C LEU A 683 -29.92 -0.16 -19.81
N GLU A 684 -30.43 1.07 -19.79
CA GLU A 684 -31.82 1.38 -19.39
C GLU A 684 -32.84 0.87 -20.41
N LYS A 685 -32.54 0.95 -21.71
CA LYS A 685 -33.37 0.42 -22.81
C LYS A 685 -33.35 -1.10 -22.88
N TRP A 686 -32.24 -1.73 -22.53
CA TRP A 686 -32.04 -3.18 -22.58
C TRP A 686 -31.46 -3.72 -21.25
N PRO A 687 -32.26 -3.82 -20.17
CA PRO A 687 -31.75 -4.19 -18.84
C PRO A 687 -31.02 -5.54 -18.78
N HIS A 688 -31.40 -6.48 -19.66
CA HIS A 688 -30.77 -7.80 -19.77
C HIS A 688 -29.27 -7.72 -20.08
N LEU A 689 -28.78 -6.61 -20.65
CA LEU A 689 -27.36 -6.38 -20.87
C LEU A 689 -26.55 -6.43 -19.57
N THR A 690 -27.17 -6.11 -18.42
CA THR A 690 -26.52 -6.08 -17.10
C THR A 690 -26.45 -7.44 -16.39
N ASN A 691 -26.88 -8.54 -17.03
CA ASN A 691 -26.91 -9.90 -16.44
C ASN A 691 -25.52 -10.59 -16.34
N TYR A 692 -24.46 -9.80 -16.26
CA TYR A 692 -23.05 -10.22 -16.19
C TYR A 692 -22.35 -9.50 -15.01
N ARG A 693 -21.35 -10.13 -14.38
CA ARG A 693 -20.56 -9.54 -13.28
C ARG A 693 -19.05 -9.80 -13.42
N GLY A 694 -18.26 -8.71 -13.40
CA GLY A 694 -16.81 -8.76 -13.24
C GLY A 694 -16.08 -7.60 -13.94
N GLY A 695 -15.09 -7.01 -13.27
CA GLY A 695 -14.21 -5.97 -13.83
C GLY A 695 -14.91 -4.69 -14.28
N PHE A 696 -14.31 -4.00 -15.25
CA PHE A 696 -14.79 -2.71 -15.74
C PHE A 696 -16.03 -2.81 -16.64
N LEU A 697 -16.20 -3.87 -17.44
CA LEU A 697 -17.35 -4.03 -18.34
C LEU A 697 -18.68 -4.00 -17.57
N LYS A 698 -19.73 -3.43 -18.18
CA LYS A 698 -21.07 -3.23 -17.58
C LYS A 698 -22.19 -3.85 -18.42
N GLN A 699 -21.82 -4.54 -19.50
CA GLN A 699 -22.67 -5.18 -20.48
C GLN A 699 -22.21 -6.63 -20.71
N THR A 700 -23.11 -7.53 -21.10
CA THR A 700 -22.71 -8.76 -21.80
C THR A 700 -22.14 -8.40 -23.16
N ILE A 701 -21.04 -9.07 -23.53
CA ILE A 701 -20.33 -8.89 -24.79
C ILE A 701 -21.01 -9.57 -25.98
N ASP A 702 -21.98 -10.47 -25.76
CA ASP A 702 -22.52 -11.34 -26.82
C ASP A 702 -23.94 -10.97 -27.29
N ALA A 703 -24.58 -9.98 -26.66
CA ALA A 703 -25.88 -9.47 -27.11
C ALA A 703 -25.75 -8.67 -28.43
N PRO A 704 -26.63 -8.89 -29.43
CA PRO A 704 -26.63 -8.15 -30.69
C PRO A 704 -26.69 -6.63 -30.52
N GLU A 705 -27.40 -6.15 -29.52
CA GLU A 705 -27.58 -4.73 -29.19
C GLU A 705 -26.29 -4.12 -28.63
N ALA A 706 -25.53 -4.87 -27.81
CA ALA A 706 -24.22 -4.44 -27.32
C ALA A 706 -23.21 -4.37 -28.46
N ARG A 707 -23.13 -5.42 -29.28
CA ARG A 707 -22.29 -5.48 -30.48
C ARG A 707 -22.60 -4.31 -31.43
N ALA A 708 -23.87 -4.01 -31.68
CA ALA A 708 -24.25 -2.93 -32.60
C ALA A 708 -23.92 -1.52 -32.05
N ILE A 709 -23.99 -1.31 -30.74
CA ILE A 709 -23.55 -0.05 -30.09
C ILE A 709 -22.02 0.11 -30.15
N GLU A 710 -21.26 -0.96 -29.89
CA GLU A 710 -19.80 -0.98 -29.97
C GLU A 710 -19.31 -0.80 -31.42
N GLU A 711 -19.97 -1.44 -32.40
CA GLU A 711 -19.68 -1.25 -33.82
C GLU A 711 -20.01 0.17 -34.30
N ALA A 712 -21.14 0.74 -33.88
CA ALA A 712 -21.49 2.13 -34.19
C ALA A 712 -20.46 3.13 -33.64
N PHE A 713 -19.94 2.88 -32.43
CA PHE A 713 -18.83 3.66 -31.86
C PHE A 713 -17.56 3.55 -32.69
N LEU A 714 -17.09 2.34 -32.99
CA LEU A 714 -15.86 2.12 -33.77
C LEU A 714 -15.96 2.74 -35.18
N ARG A 715 -17.08 2.54 -35.88
CA ARG A 715 -17.30 3.10 -37.22
C ARG A 715 -17.42 4.63 -37.22
N ALA A 716 -17.82 5.26 -36.11
CA ALA A 716 -17.83 6.71 -35.97
C ALA A 716 -16.44 7.31 -35.66
N VAL A 717 -15.67 6.67 -34.76
CA VAL A 717 -14.43 7.25 -34.22
C VAL A 717 -13.20 6.99 -35.10
N ILE A 718 -13.01 5.76 -35.58
CA ILE A 718 -11.78 5.36 -36.29
C ILE A 718 -11.52 6.18 -37.57
N PRO A 719 -12.52 6.50 -38.44
CA PRO A 719 -12.28 7.33 -39.64
C PRO A 719 -11.85 8.76 -39.32
N VAL A 720 -12.12 9.25 -38.11
CA VAL A 720 -11.75 10.60 -37.66
C VAL A 720 -10.32 10.59 -37.13
N LEU A 721 -10.00 9.68 -36.21
CA LEU A 721 -8.73 9.70 -35.49
C LEU A 721 -7.55 9.17 -36.31
N LYS A 722 -7.75 8.27 -37.28
CA LYS A 722 -6.64 7.72 -38.09
C LYS A 722 -5.90 8.73 -38.98
N LYS A 723 -6.41 9.96 -39.08
CA LYS A 723 -5.83 11.04 -39.90
C LYS A 723 -4.58 11.66 -39.27
N TYR A 724 -4.41 11.50 -37.96
CA TYR A 724 -3.35 12.15 -37.19
C TYR A 724 -2.09 11.29 -37.14
N ARG A 725 -0.93 11.89 -37.46
CA ARG A 725 0.38 11.24 -37.43
C ARG A 725 0.90 10.98 -36.02
N SER A 726 0.36 11.68 -35.03
CA SER A 726 0.66 11.45 -33.61
C SER A 726 0.00 10.17 -33.08
N LEU A 727 -1.01 9.61 -33.76
CA LEU A 727 -1.66 8.37 -33.35
C LEU A 727 -0.69 7.18 -33.41
N HIS A 728 -0.34 6.65 -32.23
CA HIS A 728 0.56 5.51 -32.06
C HIS A 728 -0.12 4.18 -32.34
N SER A 729 -1.26 3.96 -31.69
CA SER A 729 -2.05 2.72 -31.74
C SER A 729 -3.42 2.95 -31.10
N PHE A 730 -4.36 2.03 -31.35
CA PHE A 730 -5.57 1.92 -30.53
C PHE A 730 -5.39 0.83 -29.46
N CYS A 731 -5.74 1.15 -28.21
CA CYS A 731 -5.97 0.15 -27.18
C CYS A 731 -7.48 -0.15 -27.13
N LEU A 732 -7.89 -1.39 -27.38
CA LEU A 732 -9.32 -1.74 -27.53
C LEU A 732 -10.06 -1.80 -26.20
N SER A 733 -9.38 -2.08 -25.08
CA SER A 733 -10.01 -2.32 -23.78
C SER A 733 -9.04 -2.07 -22.61
N ASN A 734 -9.61 -1.62 -21.49
CA ASN A 734 -8.91 -1.42 -20.21
C ASN A 734 -9.15 -2.63 -19.30
N GLU A 735 -8.09 -3.25 -18.79
CA GLU A 735 -8.14 -4.39 -17.85
C GLU A 735 -9.30 -5.36 -18.14
N PRO A 736 -9.39 -5.91 -19.37
CA PRO A 736 -10.53 -6.70 -19.77
C PRO A 736 -10.56 -8.01 -18.96
N VAL A 737 -11.67 -8.27 -18.28
CA VAL A 737 -11.97 -9.56 -17.64
C VAL A 737 -13.45 -9.89 -17.84
N TYR A 738 -13.77 -11.16 -18.02
CA TYR A 738 -15.14 -11.67 -18.20
C TYR A 738 -15.40 -12.84 -17.25
N ILE A 739 -15.87 -12.56 -16.03
CA ILE A 739 -15.76 -13.49 -14.87
C ILE A 739 -17.03 -14.32 -14.62
N ASP A 740 -18.16 -13.70 -14.28
CA ASP A 740 -19.42 -14.41 -13.97
C ASP A 740 -20.53 -14.02 -14.95
N SER A 741 -20.74 -14.87 -15.94
CA SER A 741 -21.80 -14.73 -16.95
C SER A 741 -22.88 -15.81 -16.83
N ARG A 742 -23.12 -16.35 -15.62
CA ARG A 742 -24.17 -17.35 -15.36
C ARG A 742 -25.60 -16.82 -15.55
N GLY A 743 -25.80 -15.51 -15.41
CA GLY A 743 -27.09 -14.84 -15.66
C GLY A 743 -27.34 -14.49 -17.13
N ASP A 744 -26.33 -14.64 -17.99
CA ASP A 744 -26.38 -14.24 -19.39
C ASP A 744 -26.92 -15.36 -20.28
N ALA A 745 -28.06 -15.09 -20.92
CA ALA A 745 -28.71 -16.03 -21.83
C ALA A 745 -27.86 -16.34 -23.08
N PHE A 746 -27.08 -15.37 -23.56
CA PHE A 746 -26.21 -15.56 -24.74
C PHE A 746 -25.06 -16.51 -24.42
N THR A 747 -24.42 -16.35 -23.25
CA THR A 747 -23.44 -17.32 -22.72
C THR A 747 -23.96 -18.75 -22.77
N LYS A 748 -25.17 -19.03 -22.27
CA LYS A 748 -25.65 -20.43 -22.17
C LYS A 748 -25.74 -21.10 -23.54
N ALA A 749 -26.29 -20.42 -24.55
CA ALA A 749 -26.41 -20.96 -25.89
C ALA A 749 -25.03 -21.20 -26.55
N LEU A 750 -24.10 -20.26 -26.38
CA LEU A 750 -22.72 -20.39 -26.87
C LEU A 750 -21.96 -21.52 -26.18
N TRP A 751 -22.21 -21.74 -24.88
CA TRP A 751 -21.59 -22.80 -24.08
C TRP A 751 -22.02 -24.20 -24.53
N ALA A 752 -23.33 -24.44 -24.68
CA ALA A 752 -23.86 -25.70 -25.20
C ALA A 752 -23.34 -26.00 -26.62
N ALA A 753 -23.25 -24.97 -27.48
CA ALA A 753 -22.67 -25.09 -28.82
C ALA A 753 -21.16 -25.41 -28.80
N TYR A 754 -20.39 -24.80 -27.90
CA TYR A 754 -18.97 -25.11 -27.71
C TYR A 754 -18.76 -26.55 -27.27
N LEU A 755 -19.48 -27.04 -26.25
CA LEU A 755 -19.36 -28.41 -25.77
C LEU A 755 -19.70 -29.43 -26.87
N LYS A 756 -20.74 -29.16 -27.66
CA LYS A 756 -21.10 -29.98 -28.83
C LYS A 756 -19.98 -29.99 -29.88
N ARG A 757 -19.30 -28.86 -30.10
CA ARG A 757 -18.17 -28.74 -31.04
C ARG A 757 -16.96 -29.56 -30.60
N ILE A 758 -16.63 -29.61 -29.30
CA ILE A 758 -15.42 -30.29 -28.81
C ILE A 758 -15.62 -31.78 -28.45
N HIS A 759 -16.81 -32.18 -27.96
CA HIS A 759 -17.10 -33.58 -27.58
C HIS A 759 -17.87 -34.37 -28.64
N GLY A 760 -18.55 -33.68 -29.56
CA GLY A 760 -19.39 -34.28 -30.61
C GLY A 760 -20.73 -34.82 -30.11
N THR A 761 -20.73 -35.64 -29.07
CA THR A 761 -21.93 -36.27 -28.49
C THR A 761 -21.98 -36.11 -26.96
N VAL A 762 -23.18 -36.26 -26.38
CA VAL A 762 -23.41 -36.03 -24.94
C VAL A 762 -22.83 -37.16 -24.08
N GLU A 763 -22.67 -38.36 -24.65
CA GLU A 763 -22.03 -39.51 -24.02
C GLU A 763 -20.52 -39.31 -23.88
N ASN A 764 -19.86 -38.75 -24.91
CA ASN A 764 -18.44 -38.38 -24.85
C ASN A 764 -18.19 -37.31 -23.79
N LEU A 765 -19.01 -36.24 -23.80
CA LEU A 765 -19.01 -35.18 -22.81
C LEU A 765 -19.18 -35.74 -21.38
N SER A 766 -20.22 -36.55 -21.17
CA SER A 766 -20.52 -37.12 -19.84
C SER A 766 -19.39 -38.03 -19.35
N LYS A 767 -18.78 -38.79 -20.26
CA LYS A 767 -17.58 -39.61 -19.98
C LYS A 767 -16.33 -38.79 -19.68
N ALA A 768 -16.16 -37.62 -20.31
CA ALA A 768 -15.06 -36.70 -20.02
C ALA A 768 -15.25 -35.97 -18.69
N HIS A 769 -16.50 -35.63 -18.33
CA HIS A 769 -16.83 -34.89 -17.11
C HIS A 769 -17.11 -35.78 -15.89
N GLY A 770 -17.28 -37.10 -16.07
CA GLY A 770 -17.66 -38.01 -14.99
C GLY A 770 -19.12 -37.83 -14.54
N SER A 771 -19.99 -37.44 -15.47
CA SER A 771 -21.38 -37.02 -15.23
C SER A 771 -22.39 -37.89 -16.00
N SER A 772 -23.66 -37.46 -16.02
CA SER A 772 -24.76 -38.11 -16.75
C SER A 772 -25.71 -37.05 -17.33
N TYR A 773 -25.20 -36.21 -18.26
CA TYR A 773 -26.03 -35.21 -18.93
C TYR A 773 -26.94 -35.85 -19.99
N ALA A 774 -28.18 -35.38 -20.14
CA ALA A 774 -29.11 -35.86 -21.18
C ALA A 774 -28.98 -35.06 -22.49
N SER A 775 -28.55 -33.80 -22.38
CA SER A 775 -28.32 -32.86 -23.47
C SER A 775 -27.13 -31.93 -23.16
N PHE A 776 -26.68 -31.17 -24.17
CA PHE A 776 -25.69 -30.10 -23.97
C PHE A 776 -26.25 -28.90 -23.18
N ASP A 777 -27.58 -28.72 -23.17
CA ASP A 777 -28.26 -27.62 -22.49
C ASP A 777 -28.46 -27.85 -20.98
N ASP A 778 -28.25 -29.07 -20.50
CA ASP A 778 -28.27 -29.41 -19.06
C ASP A 778 -26.98 -28.98 -18.34
N VAL A 779 -25.91 -28.72 -19.11
CA VAL A 779 -24.60 -28.39 -18.56
C VAL A 779 -24.61 -26.97 -18.02
N GLN A 780 -24.33 -26.85 -16.73
CA GLN A 780 -24.31 -25.56 -16.04
C GLN A 780 -23.14 -24.71 -16.55
N VAL A 781 -23.33 -23.39 -16.55
CA VAL A 781 -22.23 -22.43 -16.69
C VAL A 781 -21.51 -22.35 -15.34
N PRO A 782 -20.20 -22.69 -15.25
CA PRO A 782 -19.47 -22.61 -13.99
C PRO A 782 -19.30 -21.17 -13.48
N ASN A 783 -19.04 -21.03 -12.18
CA ASN A 783 -18.83 -19.72 -11.57
C ASN A 783 -17.35 -19.32 -11.65
N GLY A 784 -16.99 -18.41 -12.55
CA GLY A 784 -15.61 -17.91 -12.68
C GLY A 784 -15.04 -17.26 -11.41
N THR A 785 -15.88 -16.80 -10.47
CA THR A 785 -15.43 -16.25 -9.17
C THR A 785 -15.09 -17.33 -8.12
N LYS A 786 -15.44 -18.59 -8.38
CA LYS A 786 -15.15 -19.75 -7.51
C LYS A 786 -14.73 -20.93 -8.38
N PRO A 787 -13.48 -20.93 -8.92
CA PRO A 787 -12.98 -22.01 -9.75
C PRO A 787 -12.89 -23.33 -8.97
N GLU A 788 -13.32 -24.41 -9.60
CA GLU A 788 -13.24 -25.78 -9.07
C GLU A 788 -12.41 -26.63 -10.05
N ALA A 789 -11.35 -27.30 -9.56
CA ALA A 789 -10.41 -28.04 -10.39
C ALA A 789 -11.03 -29.32 -11.01
N THR A 790 -11.85 -29.14 -12.04
CA THR A 790 -12.72 -30.16 -12.63
C THR A 790 -12.67 -30.14 -14.17
N PRO A 791 -12.96 -31.28 -14.85
CA PRO A 791 -13.15 -31.33 -16.31
C PRO A 791 -14.13 -30.28 -16.86
N LEU A 792 -15.23 -30.05 -16.15
CA LEU A 792 -16.25 -29.06 -16.50
C LEU A 792 -15.67 -27.64 -16.49
N PHE A 793 -14.89 -27.31 -15.46
CA PHE A 793 -14.27 -25.99 -15.33
C PHE A 793 -13.08 -25.81 -16.28
N TYR A 794 -12.37 -26.88 -16.65
CA TYR A 794 -11.37 -26.85 -17.72
C TYR A 794 -11.98 -26.43 -19.05
N ASP A 795 -13.01 -27.16 -19.53
CA ASP A 795 -13.69 -26.82 -20.79
C ASP A 795 -14.27 -25.40 -20.75
N TRP A 796 -14.80 -24.96 -19.61
CA TRP A 796 -15.32 -23.60 -19.41
C TRP A 796 -14.21 -22.53 -19.49
N THR A 797 -13.07 -22.78 -18.85
CA THR A 797 -11.90 -21.89 -18.89
C THR A 797 -11.47 -21.67 -20.34
N VAL A 798 -11.31 -22.75 -21.11
CA VAL A 798 -10.90 -22.71 -22.51
C VAL A 798 -11.95 -22.01 -23.39
N PHE A 799 -13.24 -22.29 -23.19
CA PHE A 799 -14.35 -21.60 -23.85
C PHE A 799 -14.33 -20.09 -23.58
N ASN A 800 -14.23 -19.69 -22.31
CA ASN A 800 -14.33 -18.30 -21.91
C ASN A 800 -13.15 -17.48 -22.45
N MET A 801 -11.94 -18.07 -22.44
CA MET A 801 -10.74 -17.51 -23.08
C MET A 801 -10.89 -17.37 -24.61
N GLU A 802 -11.40 -18.39 -25.30
CA GLU A 802 -11.64 -18.33 -26.75
C GLU A 802 -12.67 -17.25 -27.12
N ARG A 803 -13.80 -17.23 -26.40
CA ARG A 803 -14.90 -16.30 -26.61
C ARG A 803 -14.48 -14.85 -26.37
N PHE A 804 -13.80 -14.57 -25.27
CA PHE A 804 -13.47 -13.20 -24.90
C PHE A 804 -12.34 -12.62 -25.78
N ALA A 805 -11.36 -13.44 -26.18
CA ALA A 805 -10.43 -13.07 -27.24
C ALA A 805 -11.14 -12.91 -28.61
N GLY A 806 -12.20 -13.67 -28.87
CA GLY A 806 -13.06 -13.54 -30.04
C GLY A 806 -13.81 -12.19 -30.12
N TRP A 807 -14.31 -11.67 -28.99
CA TRP A 807 -14.89 -10.32 -28.92
C TRP A 807 -13.85 -9.24 -29.27
N HIS A 808 -12.64 -9.34 -28.71
CA HIS A 808 -11.55 -8.42 -29.07
C HIS A 808 -11.14 -8.53 -30.55
N ARG A 809 -11.04 -9.75 -31.10
CA ARG A 809 -10.74 -9.97 -32.52
C ARG A 809 -11.80 -9.34 -33.43
N TRP A 810 -13.08 -9.48 -33.12
CA TRP A 810 -14.19 -8.86 -33.86
C TRP A 810 -14.10 -7.32 -33.85
N MET A 811 -13.79 -6.69 -32.70
CA MET A 811 -13.51 -5.25 -32.65
C MET A 811 -12.30 -4.89 -33.52
N ALA A 812 -11.21 -5.65 -33.44
CA ALA A 812 -10.01 -5.43 -34.23
C ALA A 812 -10.27 -5.53 -35.74
N GLU A 813 -11.06 -6.49 -36.18
CA GLU A 813 -11.48 -6.67 -37.57
C GLU A 813 -12.29 -5.44 -38.07
N ILE A 814 -13.23 -4.92 -37.27
CA ILE A 814 -13.95 -3.67 -37.59
C ILE A 814 -12.96 -2.51 -37.76
N VAL A 815 -12.03 -2.31 -36.84
CA VAL A 815 -11.01 -1.23 -36.92
C VAL A 815 -10.15 -1.39 -38.18
N ARG A 816 -9.68 -2.61 -38.48
CA ARG A 816 -8.86 -2.92 -39.67
C ARG A 816 -9.60 -2.72 -41.00
N THR A 817 -10.95 -2.69 -41.04
CA THR A 817 -11.66 -2.27 -42.28
C THR A 817 -11.41 -0.81 -42.66
N THR A 818 -11.01 0.02 -41.69
CA THR A 818 -10.91 1.47 -41.83
C THR A 818 -9.48 1.97 -41.65
N ALA A 819 -8.71 1.38 -40.74
CA ALA A 819 -7.33 1.76 -40.39
C ALA A 819 -6.41 0.52 -40.28
N PRO A 820 -6.25 -0.30 -41.34
CA PRO A 820 -5.38 -1.48 -41.32
C PRO A 820 -3.91 -1.16 -41.03
N GLU A 821 -3.48 0.08 -41.24
CA GLU A 821 -2.14 0.62 -41.00
C GLU A 821 -1.84 1.00 -39.54
N ILE A 822 -2.87 1.11 -38.67
CA ILE A 822 -2.70 1.54 -37.28
C ILE A 822 -2.65 0.31 -36.34
N PRO A 823 -1.56 0.12 -35.56
CA PRO A 823 -1.45 -1.01 -34.64
C PRO A 823 -2.55 -1.07 -33.58
N LEU A 824 -2.98 -2.29 -33.23
CA LEU A 824 -4.04 -2.58 -32.25
C LEU A 824 -3.51 -3.42 -31.08
N HIS A 825 -4.02 -3.17 -29.87
CA HIS A 825 -3.74 -3.98 -28.67
C HIS A 825 -4.82 -3.86 -27.60
N ALA A 826 -4.67 -4.53 -26.46
CA ALA A 826 -5.54 -4.42 -25.29
C ALA A 826 -4.70 -4.44 -24.01
N LYS A 827 -5.16 -3.76 -22.96
CA LYS A 827 -4.45 -3.62 -21.68
C LYS A 827 -4.73 -4.84 -20.77
N ILE A 828 -4.11 -5.99 -21.05
CA ILE A 828 -4.26 -7.20 -20.22
C ILE A 828 -3.32 -7.21 -19.00
N MET A 829 -3.77 -7.77 -17.88
CA MET A 829 -3.02 -7.81 -16.61
C MET A 829 -2.22 -9.12 -16.42
N PRO A 830 -1.09 -9.12 -15.67
CA PRO A 830 -0.28 -10.31 -15.35
C PRO A 830 -0.93 -11.34 -14.39
N GLN A 831 -2.24 -11.23 -14.11
CA GLN A 831 -2.97 -12.05 -13.13
C GLN A 831 -2.89 -13.58 -13.34
N ILE A 832 -2.51 -14.02 -14.54
CA ILE A 832 -2.45 -15.43 -14.95
C ILE A 832 -1.55 -16.33 -14.07
N PHE A 833 -0.62 -15.74 -13.30
CA PHE A 833 0.23 -16.44 -12.33
C PHE A 833 0.12 -15.90 -10.89
N GLU A 834 -0.88 -15.06 -10.60
CA GLU A 834 -1.02 -14.37 -9.30
C GLU A 834 -1.93 -15.14 -8.33
N CYS A 835 -3.05 -15.70 -8.79
CA CYS A 835 -4.01 -16.39 -7.92
C CYS A 835 -4.74 -17.56 -8.58
N GLY A 836 -5.10 -18.58 -7.79
CA GLY A 836 -5.94 -19.70 -8.29
C GLY A 836 -7.33 -19.26 -8.75
N GLY A 837 -7.85 -18.14 -8.20
CA GLY A 837 -9.08 -17.48 -8.66
C GLY A 837 -8.99 -16.90 -10.07
N CYS A 838 -7.79 -16.54 -10.53
CA CYS A 838 -7.58 -15.61 -11.64
C CYS A 838 -7.80 -16.28 -13.01
N ILE A 839 -7.74 -17.61 -13.09
CA ILE A 839 -7.87 -18.39 -14.33
C ILE A 839 -9.29 -18.32 -14.94
N GLY A 840 -10.32 -18.05 -14.12
CA GLY A 840 -11.71 -17.91 -14.56
C GLY A 840 -12.00 -16.64 -15.38
N ASN A 841 -11.10 -15.65 -15.35
CA ASN A 841 -11.32 -14.29 -15.87
C ASN A 841 -11.43 -14.17 -17.41
N GLY A 842 -11.25 -15.27 -18.15
CA GLY A 842 -11.36 -15.29 -19.61
C GLY A 842 -10.17 -14.68 -20.36
N ILE A 843 -9.06 -14.38 -19.69
CA ILE A 843 -7.83 -13.86 -20.32
C ILE A 843 -6.79 -14.97 -20.47
N ASP A 844 -6.39 -15.19 -21.72
CA ASP A 844 -5.22 -15.97 -22.10
C ASP A 844 -4.28 -15.08 -22.93
N PRO A 845 -3.03 -14.84 -22.48
CA PRO A 845 -2.04 -14.08 -23.24
C PRO A 845 -1.78 -14.63 -24.65
N GLU A 846 -1.87 -15.94 -24.91
CA GLU A 846 -1.67 -16.48 -26.26
C GLU A 846 -2.78 -16.03 -27.23
N ARG A 847 -4.04 -16.29 -26.87
CA ARG A 847 -5.22 -15.85 -27.64
C ARG A 847 -5.33 -14.33 -27.76
N MET A 848 -4.82 -13.57 -26.79
CA MET A 848 -4.82 -12.10 -26.85
C MET A 848 -3.72 -11.52 -27.74
N CYS A 849 -2.51 -12.11 -27.74
CA CYS A 849 -1.45 -11.72 -28.68
C CYS A 849 -1.80 -12.09 -30.13
N ASP A 850 -2.55 -13.17 -30.35
CA ASP A 850 -2.94 -13.70 -31.68
C ASP A 850 -3.48 -12.60 -32.62
N TRP A 851 -4.46 -11.80 -32.15
CA TRP A 851 -5.14 -10.77 -32.96
C TRP A 851 -4.47 -9.38 -32.94
N SER A 852 -3.64 -9.08 -31.93
CA SER A 852 -3.05 -7.75 -31.73
C SER A 852 -1.79 -7.53 -32.56
N ASP A 853 -1.43 -6.28 -32.86
CA ASP A 853 -0.16 -5.94 -33.54
C ASP A 853 0.95 -5.60 -32.52
N ILE A 854 0.55 -5.27 -31.30
CA ILE A 854 1.40 -4.97 -30.14
C ILE A 854 0.95 -5.89 -29.01
N ASN A 855 1.91 -6.41 -28.23
CA ASN A 855 1.65 -7.13 -27.00
C ASN A 855 1.33 -6.11 -25.89
N GLY A 856 0.08 -5.65 -25.83
CA GLY A 856 -0.38 -4.66 -24.85
C GLY A 856 -0.55 -5.25 -23.45
N CYS A 857 -0.29 -4.45 -22.41
CA CYS A 857 -0.57 -4.81 -21.03
C CYS A 857 -0.84 -3.60 -20.11
N ASP A 858 -1.34 -3.92 -18.91
CA ASP A 858 -1.01 -3.23 -17.66
C ASP A 858 -0.15 -4.21 -16.85
N ALA A 859 0.96 -3.76 -16.27
CA ALA A 859 1.76 -4.60 -15.38
C ALA A 859 2.54 -3.75 -14.37
N TRP A 860 2.37 -4.10 -13.09
CA TRP A 860 2.91 -3.40 -11.93
C TRP A 860 4.29 -3.89 -11.49
N ALA A 861 5.05 -2.99 -10.88
CA ALA A 861 6.26 -3.30 -10.13
C ALA A 861 6.49 -2.27 -9.02
N TRP A 862 5.77 -2.39 -7.91
CA TRP A 862 5.91 -1.48 -6.75
C TRP A 862 7.12 -1.83 -5.88
N VAL A 863 7.80 -0.84 -5.31
CA VAL A 863 9.01 -1.02 -4.45
C VAL A 863 8.76 -1.87 -3.19
N LYS A 864 7.50 -1.99 -2.76
CA LYS A 864 7.05 -2.78 -1.61
C LYS A 864 6.66 -4.23 -1.93
N GLY A 865 6.59 -4.61 -3.21
CA GLY A 865 6.18 -5.94 -3.65
C GLY A 865 7.25 -7.02 -3.45
N GLU A 866 6.85 -8.29 -3.51
CA GLU A 866 7.80 -9.40 -3.60
C GLU A 866 8.32 -9.57 -5.03
N LYS A 867 9.65 -9.48 -5.21
CA LYS A 867 10.39 -9.62 -6.48
C LYS A 867 9.68 -8.94 -7.69
N PRO A 868 9.27 -7.65 -7.55
CA PRO A 868 8.30 -7.01 -8.44
C PRO A 868 8.73 -7.01 -9.91
N HIS A 869 9.97 -6.60 -10.18
CA HIS A 869 10.54 -6.62 -11.54
C HIS A 869 10.52 -8.01 -12.17
N VAL A 870 10.92 -9.05 -11.43
CA VAL A 870 11.00 -10.42 -11.95
C VAL A 870 9.61 -10.94 -12.34
N ASN A 871 8.59 -10.70 -11.51
CA ASN A 871 7.20 -11.09 -11.81
C ASN A 871 6.64 -10.36 -13.04
N LYS A 872 6.90 -9.05 -13.16
CA LYS A 872 6.50 -8.23 -14.31
C LYS A 872 7.19 -8.67 -15.61
N PHE A 873 8.51 -8.85 -15.57
CA PHE A 873 9.29 -9.22 -16.74
C PHE A 873 9.01 -10.66 -17.19
N MET A 874 8.63 -11.55 -16.26
CA MET A 874 8.09 -12.88 -16.60
C MET A 874 6.84 -12.80 -17.49
N PHE A 875 5.94 -11.85 -17.22
CA PHE A 875 4.76 -11.63 -18.07
C PHE A 875 5.14 -11.03 -19.44
N TYR A 876 6.16 -10.18 -19.48
CA TYR A 876 6.70 -9.66 -20.75
C TYR A 876 7.33 -10.79 -21.59
N ASP A 877 8.19 -11.62 -21.00
CA ASP A 877 8.80 -12.76 -21.70
C ASP A 877 7.75 -13.82 -22.12
N LEU A 878 6.65 -13.98 -21.38
CA LEU A 878 5.49 -14.78 -21.80
C LEU A 878 4.89 -14.23 -23.09
N MET A 879 4.45 -12.97 -23.13
CA MET A 879 3.85 -12.37 -24.32
C MET A 879 4.84 -12.35 -25.52
N SER A 880 6.09 -11.97 -25.27
CA SER A 880 7.21 -12.01 -26.25
C SER A 880 7.51 -13.41 -26.81
N SER A 881 7.04 -14.47 -26.15
CA SER A 881 7.12 -15.86 -26.61
C SER A 881 5.84 -16.35 -27.30
N MET A 882 4.68 -15.77 -26.97
CA MET A 882 3.42 -16.04 -27.69
C MET A 882 3.46 -15.40 -29.08
N LYS A 883 3.96 -14.16 -29.18
CA LYS A 883 4.13 -13.44 -30.44
C LYS A 883 5.36 -12.52 -30.40
N ALA A 884 6.13 -12.54 -31.49
CA ALA A 884 7.27 -11.65 -31.69
C ALA A 884 6.80 -10.25 -32.14
N ALA A 885 6.15 -9.55 -31.23
CA ALA A 885 5.64 -8.18 -31.36
C ALA A 885 6.20 -7.30 -30.23
N PRO A 886 6.28 -5.97 -30.38
CA PRO A 886 6.68 -5.06 -29.31
C PRO A 886 5.70 -5.14 -28.15
N ILE A 887 6.19 -5.01 -26.92
CA ILE A 887 5.33 -4.84 -25.75
C ILE A 887 5.08 -3.36 -25.49
N PHE A 888 3.85 -3.03 -25.14
CA PHE A 888 3.46 -1.72 -24.65
C PHE A 888 2.76 -1.88 -23.30
N ASN A 889 3.44 -1.45 -22.23
CA ASN A 889 2.79 -1.31 -20.94
C ASN A 889 2.02 0.01 -20.94
N SER A 890 0.73 -0.08 -21.25
CA SER A 890 -0.10 1.08 -21.58
C SER A 890 -0.71 1.76 -20.35
N GLU A 891 -0.51 1.15 -19.18
CA GLU A 891 -0.60 1.78 -17.86
C GLU A 891 0.45 1.09 -16.98
N ASP A 892 1.51 1.82 -16.63
CA ASP A 892 2.71 1.25 -16.02
C ASP A 892 2.79 1.60 -14.51
N HIS A 893 2.35 0.66 -13.68
CA HIS A 893 2.18 0.77 -12.23
C HIS A 893 3.50 0.55 -11.46
N TYR A 894 4.43 1.50 -11.55
CA TYR A 894 5.68 1.47 -10.77
C TYR A 894 5.64 2.32 -9.47
N ILE A 895 4.63 3.18 -9.31
CA ILE A 895 4.20 3.74 -8.02
C ILE A 895 2.91 3.01 -7.61
N LEU A 896 2.69 2.77 -6.31
CA LEU A 896 1.43 2.24 -5.81
C LEU A 896 0.41 3.38 -5.65
N ASP A 897 -0.88 3.11 -5.84
CA ASP A 897 -1.94 4.07 -5.57
C ASP A 897 -1.84 4.62 -4.14
N ARG A 898 -1.98 5.94 -4.01
CA ARG A 898 -2.01 6.64 -2.70
C ARG A 898 -0.72 6.48 -1.89
N ASP A 899 0.41 6.13 -2.53
CA ASP A 899 1.66 5.82 -1.81
C ASP A 899 2.29 7.04 -1.12
N SER A 900 2.42 6.94 0.21
CA SER A 900 3.06 7.91 1.11
C SER A 900 4.56 7.72 1.31
N PHE A 901 5.20 6.75 0.65
CA PHE A 901 6.62 6.47 0.73
C PHE A 901 7.43 7.39 -0.19
N TYR A 902 8.31 8.21 0.35
CA TYR A 902 9.16 9.18 -0.38
C TYR A 902 10.67 8.93 -0.15
N GLY A 903 11.05 7.64 -0.07
CA GLY A 903 12.45 7.21 0.09
C GLY A 903 13.25 7.26 -1.22
N PRO A 904 14.59 7.47 -1.15
CA PRO A 904 15.46 7.65 -2.31
C PRO A 904 15.59 6.40 -3.20
N GLU A 905 15.23 5.22 -2.71
CA GLU A 905 15.16 4.02 -3.54
C GLU A 905 14.02 4.08 -4.56
N GLN A 906 13.00 4.93 -4.40
CA GLN A 906 11.85 4.97 -5.32
C GLN A 906 12.26 5.31 -6.76
N ALA A 907 13.00 6.41 -6.97
CA ALA A 907 13.45 6.79 -8.32
C ALA A 907 14.44 5.77 -8.92
N THR A 908 15.26 5.14 -8.07
CA THR A 908 16.24 4.12 -8.44
C THR A 908 15.55 2.81 -8.88
N HIS A 909 14.54 2.39 -8.13
CA HIS A 909 13.63 1.28 -8.46
C HIS A 909 12.88 1.53 -9.78
N VAL A 910 12.30 2.71 -9.97
CA VAL A 910 11.59 3.09 -11.21
C VAL A 910 12.54 3.15 -12.42
N ASN A 911 13.79 3.62 -12.24
CA ASN A 911 14.81 3.56 -13.29
C ASN A 911 15.12 2.11 -13.69
N THR A 912 15.32 1.20 -12.72
CA THR A 912 15.49 -0.24 -13.00
C THR A 912 14.30 -0.80 -13.77
N ASP A 913 13.07 -0.52 -13.35
CA ASP A 913 11.88 -1.01 -14.05
C ASP A 913 11.89 -0.56 -15.52
N ILE A 914 12.01 0.75 -15.74
CA ILE A 914 11.88 1.37 -17.07
C ILE A 914 13.01 0.90 -17.98
N PHE A 915 14.24 0.81 -17.48
CA PHE A 915 15.40 0.34 -18.24
C PHE A 915 15.32 -1.16 -18.53
N MET A 916 15.25 -2.02 -17.51
CA MET A 916 15.34 -3.48 -17.68
C MET A 916 14.14 -4.06 -18.44
N GLY A 917 12.93 -3.55 -18.20
CA GLY A 917 11.74 -4.02 -18.92
C GLY A 917 11.83 -3.81 -20.45
N ALA A 918 12.66 -2.87 -20.93
CA ALA A 918 12.90 -2.70 -22.36
C ALA A 918 13.67 -3.89 -22.98
N PHE A 919 14.61 -4.49 -22.24
CA PHE A 919 15.38 -5.68 -22.65
C PHE A 919 14.55 -6.99 -22.61
N HIS A 920 13.35 -6.94 -22.00
CA HIS A 920 12.30 -7.96 -22.04
C HIS A 920 11.22 -7.71 -23.14
N GLY A 921 11.43 -6.72 -24.01
CA GLY A 921 10.57 -6.47 -25.17
C GLY A 921 9.65 -5.25 -25.07
N ARG A 922 9.64 -4.52 -23.95
CA ARG A 922 8.84 -3.29 -23.81
C ARG A 922 9.43 -2.15 -24.65
N SER A 923 8.81 -1.88 -25.78
CA SER A 923 9.19 -0.80 -26.69
C SER A 923 8.32 0.46 -26.51
N ALA A 924 7.28 0.41 -25.67
CA ALA A 924 6.53 1.58 -25.21
C ALA A 924 6.07 1.44 -23.73
N THR A 925 6.03 2.54 -22.97
CA THR A 925 5.47 2.60 -21.61
C THR A 925 4.76 3.94 -21.35
N THR A 926 3.61 3.91 -20.68
CA THR A 926 2.91 5.09 -20.14
C THR A 926 2.57 4.88 -18.67
N GLY A 927 3.34 5.52 -17.77
CA GLY A 927 3.23 5.36 -16.32
C GLY A 927 1.94 5.91 -15.70
N TRP A 928 1.46 5.22 -14.66
CA TRP A 928 0.29 5.58 -13.86
C TRP A 928 0.70 6.45 -12.64
N LEU A 929 0.26 7.71 -12.52
CA LEU A 929 -0.36 8.54 -13.55
C LEU A 929 0.09 10.02 -13.47
N TRP A 930 -0.03 10.72 -14.59
CA TRP A 930 0.22 12.16 -14.71
C TRP A 930 -1.06 12.95 -14.48
N GLU A 931 -1.53 12.93 -13.23
CA GLU A 931 -2.57 13.80 -12.68
C GLU A 931 -2.18 14.18 -11.23
N ARG A 932 -2.67 15.31 -10.72
CA ARG A 932 -2.40 15.77 -9.34
C ARG A 932 -3.70 16.07 -8.61
N THR A 933 -3.80 15.63 -7.36
CA THR A 933 -4.97 15.85 -6.49
C THR A 933 -4.53 15.95 -5.03
N TYR A 934 -5.47 16.32 -4.16
CA TYR A 934 -5.31 16.36 -2.71
C TYR A 934 -6.44 15.60 -1.99
N ASP A 935 -7.27 14.86 -2.72
CA ASP A 935 -8.24 13.92 -2.15
C ASP A 935 -7.54 12.60 -1.78
N GLU A 936 -7.48 12.31 -0.49
CA GLU A 936 -6.85 11.11 0.11
C GLU A 936 -7.52 9.79 -0.31
N LYS A 937 -8.70 9.85 -0.96
CA LYS A 937 -9.40 8.70 -1.53
C LYS A 937 -9.09 8.47 -3.01
N SER A 938 -8.42 9.41 -3.68
CA SER A 938 -8.11 9.34 -5.10
C SER A 938 -6.74 8.71 -5.33
N ASP A 939 -6.67 7.79 -6.28
CA ASP A 939 -5.47 7.00 -6.61
C ASP A 939 -4.29 7.85 -7.11
N ALA A 940 -4.57 9.06 -7.60
CA ALA A 940 -3.58 10.06 -7.99
C ALA A 940 -2.92 10.80 -6.80
N GLU A 941 -3.46 10.74 -5.58
CA GLU A 941 -2.77 11.28 -4.40
C GLU A 941 -1.46 10.50 -4.19
N GLY A 942 -0.37 11.19 -3.86
CA GLY A 942 0.96 10.56 -3.73
C GLY A 942 1.58 9.95 -5.01
N SER A 943 0.89 9.95 -6.16
CA SER A 943 1.38 9.38 -7.43
C SER A 943 2.45 10.26 -8.13
N ILE A 944 2.86 9.92 -9.36
CA ILE A 944 4.04 10.41 -10.09
C ILE A 944 4.26 11.92 -10.01
N LEU A 945 3.22 12.74 -10.24
CA LEU A 945 3.37 14.21 -10.24
C LEU A 945 3.77 14.80 -8.87
N HIS A 946 3.76 14.02 -7.80
CA HIS A 946 4.27 14.41 -6.49
C HIS A 946 5.78 14.20 -6.31
N ARG A 947 6.47 13.58 -7.29
CA ARG A 947 7.78 12.94 -7.12
C ARG A 947 8.82 13.46 -8.14
N PRO A 948 9.54 14.56 -7.86
CA PRO A 948 10.43 15.20 -8.84
C PRO A 948 11.62 14.34 -9.25
N ASP A 949 12.20 13.58 -8.30
CA ASP A 949 13.27 12.61 -8.54
C ASP A 949 12.80 11.48 -9.47
N VAL A 950 11.59 10.96 -9.27
CA VAL A 950 10.98 9.94 -10.14
C VAL A 950 10.76 10.49 -11.55
N VAL A 951 10.18 11.70 -11.70
CA VAL A 951 9.99 12.31 -13.03
C VAL A 951 11.33 12.53 -13.74
N ALA A 952 12.35 13.01 -13.02
CA ALA A 952 13.70 13.17 -13.58
C ALA A 952 14.34 11.83 -13.98
N ALA A 953 14.15 10.77 -13.18
CA ALA A 953 14.64 9.43 -13.47
C ALA A 953 13.94 8.81 -14.70
N VAL A 954 12.60 8.86 -14.76
CA VAL A 954 11.80 8.40 -15.91
C VAL A 954 12.28 9.09 -17.19
N GLY A 955 12.42 10.41 -17.15
CA GLY A 955 12.88 11.23 -18.28
C GLY A 955 14.25 10.82 -18.81
N LYS A 956 15.28 10.82 -17.94
CA LYS A 956 16.66 10.42 -18.33
C LYS A 956 16.73 8.99 -18.85
N THR A 957 15.99 8.07 -18.23
CA THR A 957 15.92 6.66 -18.69
C THR A 957 15.33 6.58 -20.11
N GLY A 958 14.34 7.42 -20.43
CA GLY A 958 13.81 7.57 -21.78
C GLY A 958 14.85 8.07 -22.80
N LEU A 959 15.75 8.97 -22.39
CA LEU A 959 16.87 9.43 -23.25
C LEU A 959 17.89 8.30 -23.50
N ASP A 960 18.29 7.58 -22.45
CA ASP A 960 19.23 6.46 -22.54
C ASP A 960 18.68 5.32 -23.40
N LEU A 961 17.42 4.94 -23.23
CA LEU A 961 16.77 3.90 -24.02
C LEU A 961 16.63 4.29 -25.50
N ASN A 962 16.41 5.57 -25.82
CA ASN A 962 16.41 6.01 -27.22
C ASN A 962 17.82 6.10 -27.81
N ARG A 963 18.84 6.45 -27.02
CA ARG A 963 20.25 6.41 -27.44
C ARG A 963 20.68 4.97 -27.76
N LEU A 964 20.39 4.03 -26.86
CA LEU A 964 20.78 2.62 -26.89
C LEU A 964 19.76 1.69 -27.58
N ALA A 965 18.79 2.22 -28.34
CA ALA A 965 17.72 1.41 -28.90
C ALA A 965 18.18 0.21 -29.77
N PRO A 966 19.25 0.28 -30.61
CA PRO A 966 19.80 -0.88 -31.33
C PRO A 966 20.34 -1.98 -30.40
N GLU A 967 21.07 -1.59 -29.35
CA GLU A 967 21.53 -2.49 -28.30
C GLU A 967 20.35 -3.18 -27.59
N VAL A 968 19.32 -2.41 -27.22
CA VAL A 968 18.07 -2.94 -26.64
C VAL A 968 17.41 -3.93 -27.60
N THR A 969 17.20 -3.56 -28.87
CA THR A 969 16.64 -4.43 -29.93
C THR A 969 17.42 -5.74 -30.05
N ALA A 970 18.75 -5.72 -29.97
CA ALA A 970 19.55 -6.94 -30.03
C ALA A 970 19.23 -7.93 -28.89
N PHE A 971 19.02 -7.44 -27.65
CA PHE A 971 18.58 -8.29 -26.53
C PHE A 971 17.10 -8.71 -26.63
N GLN A 972 16.24 -7.84 -27.18
CA GLN A 972 14.83 -8.15 -27.44
C GLN A 972 14.70 -9.31 -28.43
N ASP A 973 15.46 -9.33 -29.52
CA ASP A 973 15.38 -10.37 -30.56
C ASP A 973 16.37 -11.53 -30.40
N ALA A 974 17.30 -11.48 -29.44
CA ALA A 974 18.14 -12.62 -29.08
C ALA A 974 17.29 -13.88 -28.79
N ALA A 975 17.68 -15.02 -29.36
CA ALA A 975 16.99 -16.30 -29.15
C ALA A 975 17.22 -16.86 -27.73
N ALA A 976 16.21 -17.56 -27.19
CA ALA A 976 16.30 -18.28 -25.93
C ALA A 976 16.76 -19.73 -26.15
N ASN A 977 17.67 -20.23 -25.30
CA ASN A 977 18.04 -21.66 -25.32
C ASN A 977 17.08 -22.53 -24.47
N VAL A 978 16.34 -21.92 -23.55
CA VAL A 978 15.52 -22.58 -22.53
C VAL A 978 14.08 -22.08 -22.64
N ALA A 979 13.12 -23.00 -22.70
CA ALA A 979 11.69 -22.69 -22.63
C ALA A 979 11.06 -23.28 -21.37
N ILE A 980 10.15 -22.54 -20.76
CA ILE A 980 9.24 -23.02 -19.73
C ILE A 980 7.93 -23.43 -20.42
N LEU A 981 7.38 -24.59 -20.10
CA LEU A 981 6.01 -24.94 -20.51
C LEU A 981 5.03 -23.87 -20.01
N TYR A 982 4.18 -23.32 -20.89
CA TYR A 982 2.98 -22.57 -20.53
C TYR A 982 1.74 -23.46 -20.74
N SER A 983 1.09 -23.83 -19.63
CA SER A 983 -0.03 -24.77 -19.58
C SER A 983 -1.23 -24.17 -18.86
N VAL A 984 -2.27 -23.82 -19.63
CA VAL A 984 -3.60 -23.46 -19.10
C VAL A 984 -4.22 -24.65 -18.38
N THR A 985 -3.97 -25.87 -18.88
CA THR A 985 -4.47 -27.11 -18.26
C THR A 985 -3.90 -27.29 -16.85
N SER A 986 -2.60 -27.07 -16.63
CA SER A 986 -2.01 -27.12 -15.30
C SER A 986 -2.38 -25.93 -14.40
N LEU A 987 -2.73 -24.75 -14.95
CA LEU A 987 -3.29 -23.65 -14.16
C LEU A 987 -4.67 -23.98 -13.57
N VAL A 988 -5.47 -24.82 -14.23
CA VAL A 988 -6.76 -25.30 -13.69
C VAL A 988 -6.59 -26.36 -12.60
N TYR A 989 -5.59 -27.25 -12.72
CA TYR A 989 -5.50 -28.46 -11.87
C TYR A 989 -4.35 -28.50 -10.84
N SER A 990 -3.33 -27.64 -10.95
CA SER A 990 -2.11 -27.72 -10.12
C SER A 990 -1.86 -26.44 -9.33
N PRO A 991 -2.15 -26.40 -8.00
CA PRO A 991 -1.90 -25.22 -7.17
C PRO A 991 -0.41 -24.89 -7.02
N PHE A 992 0.48 -25.80 -7.41
CA PHE A 992 1.93 -25.62 -7.37
C PHE A 992 2.55 -25.17 -8.69
N TYR A 993 1.77 -25.15 -9.79
CA TYR A 993 2.29 -24.85 -11.12
C TYR A 993 2.72 -23.38 -11.26
N ALA A 994 1.90 -22.41 -10.81
CA ALA A 994 2.23 -20.98 -10.95
C ALA A 994 3.47 -20.56 -10.13
N SER A 995 3.63 -21.10 -8.91
CA SER A 995 4.83 -20.87 -8.09
C SER A 995 6.06 -21.60 -8.65
N GLY A 996 5.89 -22.80 -9.21
CA GLY A 996 6.91 -23.52 -9.96
C GLY A 996 7.40 -22.74 -11.20
N VAL A 997 6.49 -22.11 -11.95
CA VAL A 997 6.81 -21.24 -13.08
C VAL A 997 7.64 -20.04 -12.63
N LYS A 998 7.21 -19.32 -11.58
CA LYS A 998 7.95 -18.18 -11.00
C LYS A 998 9.37 -18.59 -10.58
N ALA A 999 9.51 -19.70 -9.85
CA ALA A 999 10.80 -20.23 -9.42
C ALA A 999 11.71 -20.66 -10.59
N ALA A 1000 11.16 -21.29 -11.62
CA ALA A 1000 11.89 -21.69 -12.82
C ALA A 1000 12.37 -20.47 -13.63
N TYR A 1001 11.51 -19.47 -13.83
CA TYR A 1001 11.85 -18.24 -14.55
C TYR A 1001 13.00 -17.48 -13.86
N GLU A 1002 12.89 -17.23 -12.55
CA GLU A 1002 13.96 -16.59 -11.77
C GLU A 1002 15.28 -17.37 -11.84
N SER A 1003 15.20 -18.70 -11.72
CA SER A 1003 16.36 -19.59 -11.83
C SER A 1003 17.04 -19.55 -13.20
N ILE A 1004 16.28 -19.39 -14.29
CA ILE A 1004 16.81 -19.25 -15.66
C ILE A 1004 17.49 -17.88 -15.82
N LEU A 1005 16.81 -16.82 -15.38
CA LEU A 1005 17.23 -15.42 -15.54
C LEU A 1005 18.54 -15.12 -14.82
N PHE A 1006 18.70 -15.60 -13.57
CA PHE A 1006 19.93 -15.42 -12.79
C PHE A 1006 21.06 -16.37 -13.23
N ASN A 1007 20.81 -17.30 -14.17
CA ASN A 1007 21.82 -18.18 -14.78
C ASN A 1007 22.31 -17.67 -16.17
N GLY A 1008 22.22 -16.37 -16.42
CA GLY A 1008 22.76 -15.76 -17.64
C GLY A 1008 21.90 -15.93 -18.90
N GLN A 1009 20.75 -16.61 -18.78
CA GLN A 1009 19.93 -17.02 -19.92
C GLN A 1009 18.77 -16.06 -20.17
N LYS A 1010 18.36 -15.96 -21.43
CA LYS A 1010 17.00 -15.53 -21.77
C LYS A 1010 16.04 -16.69 -21.53
N ALA A 1011 15.01 -16.47 -20.72
CA ALA A 1011 13.88 -17.37 -20.63
C ALA A 1011 12.94 -17.16 -21.84
N ALA A 1012 12.30 -18.23 -22.27
CA ALA A 1012 11.12 -18.17 -23.13
C ALA A 1012 10.01 -19.03 -22.52
N PHE A 1013 8.80 -18.86 -23.03
CA PHE A 1013 7.68 -19.76 -22.77
C PHE A 1013 7.34 -20.54 -24.04
N VAL A 1014 6.75 -21.73 -23.88
CA VAL A 1014 6.19 -22.49 -25.00
C VAL A 1014 4.82 -23.04 -24.61
N SER A 1015 3.78 -22.65 -25.34
CA SER A 1015 2.40 -23.01 -25.00
C SER A 1015 2.06 -24.45 -25.39
N GLU A 1016 0.98 -24.97 -24.81
CA GLU A 1016 0.32 -26.22 -25.25
C GLU A 1016 0.08 -26.24 -26.77
N LYS A 1017 -0.46 -25.16 -27.35
CA LYS A 1017 -0.66 -24.98 -28.79
C LYS A 1017 0.66 -25.08 -29.55
N GLN A 1018 1.67 -24.32 -29.14
CA GLN A 1018 2.99 -24.30 -29.79
C GLN A 1018 3.72 -25.66 -29.72
N ILE A 1019 3.49 -26.46 -28.68
CA ILE A 1019 4.01 -27.84 -28.59
C ILE A 1019 3.33 -28.76 -29.60
N VAL A 1020 2.00 -28.66 -29.76
CA VAL A 1020 1.25 -29.44 -30.77
C VAL A 1020 1.65 -29.04 -32.19
N GLU A 1021 1.83 -27.74 -32.44
CA GLU A 1021 2.41 -27.17 -33.67
C GLU A 1021 3.89 -27.54 -33.91
N GLY A 1022 4.54 -28.21 -32.95
CA GLY A 1022 5.89 -28.76 -33.13
C GLY A 1022 7.03 -27.76 -32.97
N LYS A 1023 6.84 -26.63 -32.28
CA LYS A 1023 7.85 -25.56 -32.14
C LYS A 1023 8.99 -25.87 -31.15
N LEU A 1024 8.86 -26.94 -30.34
CA LEU A 1024 9.86 -27.35 -29.33
C LEU A 1024 11.32 -27.48 -29.81
N PRO A 1025 11.64 -27.96 -31.03
CA PRO A 1025 13.03 -28.08 -31.52
C PRO A 1025 13.79 -26.75 -31.63
N SER A 1026 13.11 -25.61 -31.47
CA SER A 1026 13.74 -24.28 -31.34
C SER A 1026 14.57 -24.13 -30.06
N PHE A 1027 14.30 -24.96 -29.04
CA PHE A 1027 14.90 -24.88 -27.71
C PHE A 1027 15.81 -26.10 -27.44
N LYS A 1028 16.78 -25.91 -26.54
CA LYS A 1028 17.71 -26.97 -26.12
C LYS A 1028 17.28 -27.63 -24.81
N LEU A 1029 16.56 -26.89 -23.96
CA LEU A 1029 15.98 -27.36 -22.71
C LEU A 1029 14.52 -26.90 -22.61
N LEU A 1030 13.62 -27.85 -22.34
CA LEU A 1030 12.25 -27.60 -21.89
C LEU A 1030 12.21 -27.81 -20.37
N VAL A 1031 11.71 -26.83 -19.63
CA VAL A 1031 11.43 -26.92 -18.19
C VAL A 1031 9.93 -27.08 -17.99
N VAL A 1032 9.53 -28.07 -17.19
CA VAL A 1032 8.15 -28.45 -16.89
C VAL A 1032 7.94 -28.33 -15.37
N PRO A 1033 7.51 -27.16 -14.88
CA PRO A 1033 7.46 -26.88 -13.44
C PRO A 1033 6.10 -27.28 -12.83
N ALA A 1034 6.03 -28.41 -12.13
CA ALA A 1034 4.83 -28.90 -11.42
C ALA A 1034 3.56 -28.98 -12.30
N ALA A 1035 3.74 -29.23 -13.60
CA ALA A 1035 2.67 -29.25 -14.59
C ALA A 1035 1.96 -30.62 -14.60
N LYS A 1036 1.13 -30.88 -13.58
CA LYS A 1036 0.45 -32.16 -13.34
C LYS A 1036 -0.40 -32.64 -14.51
N ASN A 1037 -1.14 -31.73 -15.14
CA ASN A 1037 -2.12 -32.01 -16.19
C ASN A 1037 -1.75 -31.28 -17.49
N VAL A 1038 -1.64 -32.01 -18.60
CA VAL A 1038 -1.46 -31.44 -19.93
C VAL A 1038 -2.30 -32.20 -20.95
N PRO A 1039 -2.75 -31.58 -22.06
CA PRO A 1039 -3.50 -32.29 -23.08
C PRO A 1039 -2.72 -33.47 -23.67
N ALA A 1040 -3.40 -34.57 -24.00
CA ALA A 1040 -2.73 -35.79 -24.49
C ALA A 1040 -1.84 -35.53 -25.73
N ALA A 1041 -2.25 -34.61 -26.61
CA ALA A 1041 -1.48 -34.18 -27.78
C ALA A 1041 -0.18 -33.42 -27.43
N VAL A 1042 -0.17 -32.70 -26.29
CA VAL A 1042 1.00 -31.96 -25.77
C VAL A 1042 2.02 -32.94 -25.21
N LEU A 1043 1.58 -33.94 -24.44
CA LEU A 1043 2.45 -35.02 -23.96
C LEU A 1043 3.11 -35.77 -25.14
N ALA A 1044 2.35 -36.09 -26.19
CA ALA A 1044 2.89 -36.67 -27.41
C ALA A 1044 3.89 -35.73 -28.13
N GLY A 1045 3.70 -34.41 -28.05
CA GLY A 1045 4.66 -33.41 -28.56
C GLY A 1045 5.98 -33.39 -27.77
N ILE A 1046 5.90 -33.41 -26.43
CA ILE A 1046 7.07 -33.49 -25.54
C ILE A 1046 7.82 -34.81 -25.80
N LYS A 1047 7.11 -35.94 -25.97
CA LYS A 1047 7.69 -37.23 -26.35
C LYS A 1047 8.46 -37.16 -27.68
N ARG A 1048 7.90 -36.52 -28.72
CA ARG A 1048 8.61 -36.33 -30.02
C ARG A 1048 9.91 -35.56 -29.84
N TYR A 1049 9.88 -34.45 -29.10
CA TYR A 1049 11.05 -33.62 -28.81
C TYR A 1049 12.13 -34.36 -27.99
N ALA A 1050 11.74 -35.08 -26.93
CA ALA A 1050 12.67 -35.89 -26.12
C ALA A 1050 13.29 -37.04 -26.94
N SER A 1051 12.49 -37.72 -27.77
CA SER A 1051 12.95 -38.79 -28.66
C SER A 1051 13.91 -38.30 -29.75
N ALA A 1052 13.82 -37.03 -30.14
CA ALA A 1052 14.75 -36.36 -31.05
C ALA A 1052 16.04 -35.85 -30.35
N GLY A 1053 16.25 -36.17 -29.07
CA GLY A 1053 17.44 -35.80 -28.29
C GLY A 1053 17.31 -34.50 -27.50
N GLY A 1054 16.19 -33.79 -27.61
CA GLY A 1054 15.89 -32.59 -26.83
C GLY A 1054 15.86 -32.87 -25.32
N LYS A 1055 16.33 -31.92 -24.49
CA LYS A 1055 16.35 -32.11 -23.03
C LYS A 1055 15.08 -31.59 -22.38
N VAL A 1056 14.55 -32.37 -21.46
CA VAL A 1056 13.38 -32.06 -20.63
C VAL A 1056 13.79 -32.13 -19.17
N LEU A 1057 13.46 -31.09 -18.40
CA LEU A 1057 13.57 -31.04 -16.94
C LEU A 1057 12.16 -31.01 -16.34
N LEU A 1058 11.77 -32.09 -15.67
CA LEU A 1058 10.55 -32.20 -14.90
C LEU A 1058 10.83 -31.79 -13.45
N ILE A 1059 9.98 -30.94 -12.87
CA ILE A 1059 10.04 -30.54 -11.46
C ILE A 1059 8.71 -30.92 -10.82
N GLY A 1060 8.74 -31.68 -9.72
CA GLY A 1060 7.57 -32.33 -9.15
C GLY A 1060 7.28 -33.68 -9.84
N GLU A 1061 7.28 -34.77 -9.09
CA GLU A 1061 7.14 -36.15 -9.59
C GLU A 1061 5.80 -36.45 -10.30
N SER A 1062 4.77 -35.63 -10.04
CA SER A 1062 3.47 -35.71 -10.71
C SER A 1062 3.38 -34.94 -12.03
N SER A 1063 4.43 -34.24 -12.46
CA SER A 1063 4.45 -33.52 -13.75
C SER A 1063 4.18 -34.45 -14.93
N LEU A 1064 3.26 -34.04 -15.81
CA LEU A 1064 2.76 -34.77 -16.98
C LEU A 1064 2.01 -36.10 -16.67
N SER A 1065 1.69 -36.38 -15.40
CA SER A 1065 1.10 -37.66 -15.00
C SER A 1065 -0.38 -37.84 -15.36
N ARG A 1066 -1.08 -36.75 -15.72
CA ARG A 1066 -2.53 -36.75 -16.03
C ARG A 1066 -2.85 -35.88 -17.25
N ASP A 1067 -4.00 -36.14 -17.85
CA ASP A 1067 -4.46 -35.48 -19.07
C ASP A 1067 -5.41 -34.29 -18.79
N GLU A 1068 -5.95 -33.69 -19.86
CA GLU A 1068 -6.83 -32.53 -19.80
C GLU A 1068 -8.18 -32.77 -19.11
N TYR A 1069 -8.59 -34.03 -18.93
CA TYR A 1069 -9.81 -34.43 -18.22
C TYR A 1069 -9.48 -35.17 -16.90
N ASP A 1070 -8.30 -34.89 -16.34
CA ASP A 1070 -7.73 -35.50 -15.13
C ASP A 1070 -7.68 -37.03 -15.13
N ARG A 1071 -7.53 -37.66 -16.30
CA ARG A 1071 -7.31 -39.11 -16.42
C ARG A 1071 -5.82 -39.41 -16.35
N THR A 1072 -5.43 -40.57 -15.84
CA THR A 1072 -4.01 -40.98 -15.76
C THR A 1072 -3.40 -41.07 -17.17
N ALA A 1073 -2.23 -40.47 -17.36
CA ALA A 1073 -1.55 -40.44 -18.67
C ALA A 1073 -1.12 -41.84 -19.14
N GLY A 1074 -1.13 -42.03 -20.47
CA GLY A 1074 -0.78 -43.30 -21.11
C GLY A 1074 0.73 -43.57 -21.22
N SER A 1075 1.10 -44.56 -22.04
CA SER A 1075 2.50 -45.02 -22.23
C SER A 1075 3.49 -43.94 -22.70
N ASP A 1076 3.00 -42.83 -23.25
CA ASP A 1076 3.82 -41.66 -23.59
C ASP A 1076 4.44 -40.99 -22.36
N TYR A 1077 3.75 -40.99 -21.21
CA TYR A 1077 4.30 -40.52 -19.93
C TYR A 1077 5.54 -41.31 -19.53
N ASN A 1078 5.47 -42.64 -19.58
CA ASN A 1078 6.60 -43.53 -19.29
C ASN A 1078 7.78 -43.30 -20.24
N THR A 1079 7.51 -42.92 -21.50
CA THR A 1079 8.56 -42.62 -22.49
C THR A 1079 9.28 -41.30 -22.17
N VAL A 1080 8.53 -40.27 -21.77
CA VAL A 1080 9.09 -38.97 -21.38
C VAL A 1080 9.85 -39.08 -20.07
N THR A 1081 9.27 -39.69 -19.02
CA THR A 1081 9.91 -39.78 -17.70
C THR A 1081 11.16 -40.65 -17.69
N ALA A 1082 11.26 -41.67 -18.55
CA ALA A 1082 12.47 -42.49 -18.70
C ALA A 1082 13.64 -41.77 -19.40
N SER A 1083 13.39 -40.62 -20.05
CA SER A 1083 14.41 -39.85 -20.78
C SER A 1083 14.62 -38.42 -20.26
N ALA A 1084 13.70 -37.91 -19.45
CA ALA A 1084 13.77 -36.61 -18.82
C ALA A 1084 14.62 -36.60 -17.54
N ILE A 1085 15.09 -35.41 -17.17
CA ILE A 1085 15.72 -35.13 -15.88
C ILE A 1085 14.59 -34.84 -14.89
N MET A 1086 14.56 -35.52 -13.73
CA MET A 1086 13.49 -35.41 -12.74
C MET A 1086 13.99 -34.85 -11.40
N LEU A 1087 13.41 -33.74 -10.96
CA LEU A 1087 13.45 -33.28 -9.56
C LEU A 1087 12.13 -33.68 -8.90
N LYS A 1088 12.16 -34.60 -7.92
CA LYS A 1088 10.94 -35.17 -7.31
C LYS A 1088 10.02 -34.13 -6.66
N ASN A 1089 10.64 -33.13 -6.02
CA ASN A 1089 9.96 -32.00 -5.38
C ASN A 1089 10.36 -30.72 -6.11
N THR A 1090 9.57 -29.65 -5.95
CA THR A 1090 10.04 -28.28 -6.23
C THR A 1090 10.96 -27.84 -5.08
N PRO A 1091 12.28 -27.65 -5.31
CA PRO A 1091 13.19 -27.22 -4.26
C PRO A 1091 13.11 -25.69 -4.06
N PRO A 1092 13.72 -25.14 -2.99
CA PRO A 1092 13.93 -23.71 -2.84
C PRO A 1092 14.60 -23.06 -4.06
N VAL A 1093 14.33 -21.78 -4.32
CA VAL A 1093 14.80 -21.10 -5.55
C VAL A 1093 16.33 -21.09 -5.66
N ASP A 1094 17.06 -20.90 -4.57
CA ASP A 1094 18.53 -20.93 -4.58
C ASP A 1094 19.10 -22.33 -4.93
N GLU A 1095 18.42 -23.39 -4.49
CA GLU A 1095 18.75 -24.77 -4.87
C GLU A 1095 18.41 -25.05 -6.34
N LEU A 1096 17.26 -24.57 -6.83
CA LEU A 1096 16.87 -24.70 -8.24
C LEU A 1096 17.82 -23.94 -9.16
N HIS A 1097 18.20 -22.71 -8.80
CA HIS A 1097 19.21 -21.90 -9.47
C HIS A 1097 20.56 -22.62 -9.51
N THR A 1098 21.01 -23.16 -8.36
CA THR A 1098 22.27 -23.92 -8.26
C THR A 1098 22.26 -25.20 -9.10
N TYR A 1099 21.13 -25.91 -9.13
CA TYR A 1099 20.95 -27.13 -9.93
C TYR A 1099 20.93 -26.81 -11.43
N LEU A 1100 20.14 -25.81 -11.83
CA LEU A 1100 19.98 -25.41 -13.21
C LEU A 1100 21.28 -24.83 -13.78
N GLY A 1101 22.04 -24.04 -13.01
CA GLY A 1101 23.36 -23.56 -13.43
C GLY A 1101 24.34 -24.69 -13.75
N LYS A 1102 24.34 -25.76 -12.95
CA LYS A 1102 25.13 -26.98 -13.22
C LYS A 1102 24.66 -27.68 -14.49
N LEU A 1103 23.36 -27.81 -14.71
CA LEU A 1103 22.78 -28.41 -15.93
C LEU A 1103 23.09 -27.58 -17.19
N LEU A 1104 22.92 -26.25 -17.14
CA LEU A 1104 23.25 -25.36 -18.25
C LEU A 1104 24.75 -25.39 -18.57
N ASN A 1105 25.61 -25.54 -17.56
CA ASN A 1105 27.05 -25.73 -17.75
C ASN A 1105 27.37 -27.08 -18.43
N THR A 1106 26.75 -28.20 -18.05
CA THR A 1106 26.98 -29.50 -18.75
C THR A 1106 26.38 -29.52 -20.16
N MET A 1107 25.36 -28.71 -20.43
CA MET A 1107 24.81 -28.49 -21.77
C MET A 1107 25.61 -27.48 -22.63
N GLY A 1108 26.71 -26.92 -22.11
CA GLY A 1108 27.54 -25.95 -22.84
C GLY A 1108 26.88 -24.58 -23.08
N LEU A 1109 25.87 -24.21 -22.28
CA LEU A 1109 25.09 -22.98 -22.42
C LEU A 1109 25.62 -21.83 -21.54
N PHE A 1110 26.77 -22.02 -20.91
CA PHE A 1110 27.31 -21.15 -19.85
C PHE A 1110 28.72 -20.58 -20.20
N PRO A 1111 28.85 -19.78 -21.28
CA PRO A 1111 30.16 -19.29 -21.73
C PRO A 1111 30.80 -18.26 -20.77
N TYR A 1112 29.97 -17.48 -20.09
CA TYR A 1112 30.36 -16.43 -19.15
C TYR A 1112 29.83 -16.74 -17.74
N LYS A 1113 30.61 -16.45 -16.71
CA LYS A 1113 30.22 -16.64 -15.30
C LYS A 1113 30.38 -15.34 -14.53
N LEU A 1114 29.34 -14.92 -13.82
CA LEU A 1114 29.44 -13.89 -12.78
C LEU A 1114 29.64 -14.58 -11.43
N ILE A 1115 30.80 -14.38 -10.82
CA ILE A 1115 31.15 -14.93 -9.51
C ILE A 1115 31.13 -13.80 -8.48
N ASP A 1116 30.29 -13.94 -7.44
CA ASP A 1116 30.23 -13.04 -6.29
C ASP A 1116 31.55 -13.11 -5.51
N THR A 1117 32.22 -11.97 -5.33
CA THR A 1117 33.57 -11.93 -4.78
C THR A 1117 33.61 -12.06 -3.26
N THR A 1118 32.44 -12.06 -2.59
CA THR A 1118 32.31 -12.37 -1.17
C THR A 1118 32.15 -13.88 -0.96
N THR A 1119 31.21 -14.51 -1.67
CA THR A 1119 30.88 -15.93 -1.50
C THR A 1119 31.79 -16.89 -2.28
N LYS A 1120 32.45 -16.38 -3.33
CA LYS A 1120 33.19 -17.15 -4.35
C LYS A 1120 32.32 -18.19 -5.09
N GLN A 1121 31.01 -17.96 -5.13
CA GLN A 1121 30.01 -18.76 -5.87
C GLN A 1121 29.41 -17.93 -7.02
N PRO A 1122 28.66 -18.55 -7.96
CA PRO A 1122 27.81 -17.82 -8.89
C PRO A 1122 26.93 -16.79 -8.16
N VAL A 1123 26.76 -15.61 -8.74
CA VAL A 1123 26.02 -14.52 -8.11
C VAL A 1123 24.52 -14.82 -8.05
N THR A 1124 23.90 -14.58 -6.89
CA THR A 1124 22.45 -14.72 -6.65
C THR A 1124 21.78 -13.35 -6.50
N GLY A 1125 20.50 -13.26 -6.87
CA GLY A 1125 19.70 -12.02 -6.82
C GLY A 1125 20.10 -10.97 -7.87
N VAL A 1126 20.87 -11.36 -8.89
CA VAL A 1126 21.35 -10.51 -9.97
C VAL A 1126 20.92 -11.13 -11.29
N GLU A 1127 20.15 -10.40 -12.08
CA GLU A 1127 19.97 -10.71 -13.49
C GLU A 1127 21.22 -10.30 -14.27
N TYR A 1128 21.60 -11.12 -15.23
CA TYR A 1128 22.58 -10.75 -16.25
C TYR A 1128 22.32 -11.51 -17.54
N ARG A 1129 22.59 -10.89 -18.69
CA ARG A 1129 22.40 -11.49 -20.02
C ARG A 1129 23.49 -10.98 -20.98
N PHE A 1130 23.79 -11.77 -22.02
CA PHE A 1130 24.79 -11.41 -23.03
C PHE A 1130 24.20 -11.44 -24.44
N VAL A 1131 24.69 -10.57 -25.33
CA VAL A 1131 24.38 -10.60 -26.77
C VAL A 1131 25.60 -10.19 -27.61
N LYS A 1132 25.63 -10.60 -28.89
CA LYS A 1132 26.56 -10.06 -29.89
C LYS A 1132 25.82 -9.09 -30.81
N HIS A 1133 26.38 -7.91 -31.01
CA HIS A 1133 25.81 -6.87 -31.87
C HIS A 1133 26.96 -6.07 -32.50
N ASP A 1134 26.99 -5.98 -33.83
CA ASP A 1134 27.98 -5.23 -34.61
C ASP A 1134 29.43 -5.57 -34.24
N ASN A 1135 29.72 -6.88 -34.16
CA ASN A 1135 30.96 -7.50 -33.69
C ASN A 1135 31.34 -7.24 -32.22
N ARG A 1136 30.66 -6.34 -31.51
CA ARG A 1136 30.78 -6.16 -30.06
C ARG A 1136 30.13 -7.33 -29.32
N THR A 1137 30.62 -7.63 -28.11
CA THR A 1137 29.89 -8.46 -27.14
C THR A 1137 29.42 -7.56 -25.99
N LEU A 1138 28.12 -7.58 -25.74
CA LEU A 1138 27.46 -6.74 -24.74
C LEU A 1138 26.98 -7.60 -23.57
N MET A 1139 27.04 -7.04 -22.37
CA MET A 1139 26.56 -7.59 -21.12
C MET A 1139 25.56 -6.62 -20.50
N LEU A 1140 24.34 -7.09 -20.25
CA LEU A 1140 23.37 -6.43 -19.38
C LEU A 1140 23.47 -7.06 -17.98
N ALA A 1141 23.34 -6.27 -16.91
CA ALA A 1141 23.10 -6.80 -15.57
C ALA A 1141 22.31 -5.83 -14.68
N ALA A 1142 21.54 -6.37 -13.74
CA ALA A 1142 20.83 -5.60 -12.69
C ALA A 1142 20.81 -6.37 -11.37
N ASN A 1143 21.09 -5.69 -10.27
CA ASN A 1143 21.07 -6.24 -8.91
C ASN A 1143 19.72 -5.95 -8.25
N TYR A 1144 18.91 -6.99 -8.03
CA TYR A 1144 17.59 -6.88 -7.39
C TYR A 1144 17.64 -7.08 -5.86
N THR A 1145 18.83 -7.16 -5.26
CA THR A 1145 19.02 -7.23 -3.81
C THR A 1145 19.23 -5.84 -3.20
N LYS A 1146 18.85 -5.67 -1.93
CA LYS A 1146 19.06 -4.41 -1.18
C LYS A 1146 20.52 -4.16 -0.74
N GLN A 1147 21.49 -4.93 -1.24
CA GLN A 1147 22.91 -4.83 -0.88
C GLN A 1147 23.79 -4.70 -2.13
N LYS A 1148 24.89 -3.94 -2.04
CA LYS A 1148 25.87 -3.86 -3.13
C LYS A 1148 26.49 -5.24 -3.38
N LYS A 1149 26.61 -5.65 -4.65
CA LYS A 1149 27.21 -6.93 -5.06
C LYS A 1149 28.52 -6.67 -5.79
N ASN A 1150 29.64 -7.14 -5.23
CA ASN A 1150 30.91 -7.17 -5.95
C ASN A 1150 31.02 -8.50 -6.72
N ILE A 1151 31.35 -8.43 -8.00
CA ILE A 1151 31.40 -9.57 -8.93
C ILE A 1151 32.71 -9.60 -9.73
N THR A 1152 33.04 -10.78 -10.23
CA THR A 1152 34.03 -10.99 -11.30
C THR A 1152 33.36 -11.64 -12.50
N LEU A 1153 33.72 -11.20 -13.71
CA LEU A 1153 33.30 -11.84 -14.97
C LEU A 1153 34.40 -12.80 -15.45
N GLU A 1154 34.05 -14.07 -15.61
CA GLU A 1154 34.96 -15.12 -16.07
C GLU A 1154 34.49 -15.74 -17.39
N LEU A 1155 35.38 -15.84 -18.37
CA LEU A 1155 35.20 -16.47 -19.68
C LEU A 1155 36.26 -17.56 -19.84
N GLY A 1156 35.85 -18.83 -19.97
CA GLY A 1156 36.79 -19.95 -20.13
C GLY A 1156 37.81 -20.11 -19.00
N GLY A 1157 37.50 -19.62 -17.78
CA GLY A 1157 38.41 -19.59 -16.64
C GLY A 1157 39.37 -18.38 -16.61
N SER A 1158 39.33 -17.49 -17.60
CA SER A 1158 40.06 -16.22 -17.61
C SER A 1158 39.16 -15.07 -17.13
N ARG A 1159 39.70 -14.14 -16.33
CA ARG A 1159 38.96 -12.96 -15.86
C ARG A 1159 38.97 -11.84 -16.88
N ILE A 1160 37.79 -11.27 -17.13
CA ILE A 1160 37.61 -10.07 -17.93
C ILE A 1160 37.64 -8.87 -16.98
N GLN A 1161 38.51 -7.90 -17.27
CA GLN A 1161 38.77 -6.72 -16.43
C GLN A 1161 38.58 -5.40 -17.18
N ARG A 1162 38.25 -5.43 -18.47
CA ARG A 1162 38.10 -4.26 -19.34
C ARG A 1162 36.71 -4.22 -19.95
N PHE A 1163 36.06 -3.09 -19.75
CA PHE A 1163 34.70 -2.82 -20.18
C PHE A 1163 34.57 -1.39 -20.67
N HIS A 1164 33.50 -1.10 -21.40
CA HIS A 1164 33.00 0.25 -21.60
C HIS A 1164 31.54 0.31 -21.13
N ASP A 1165 31.25 1.16 -20.16
CA ASP A 1165 29.90 1.39 -19.62
C ASP A 1165 29.14 2.27 -20.61
N LEU A 1166 28.17 1.67 -21.29
CA LEU A 1166 27.36 2.31 -22.33
C LEU A 1166 26.23 3.16 -21.75
N ILE A 1167 25.95 3.10 -20.45
CA ILE A 1167 25.02 4.04 -19.81
C ILE A 1167 25.77 5.33 -19.48
N ALA A 1168 26.94 5.22 -18.85
CA ALA A 1168 27.74 6.38 -18.44
C ALA A 1168 28.81 6.84 -19.46
N GLU A 1169 28.84 6.26 -20.67
CA GLU A 1169 29.76 6.59 -21.78
C GLU A 1169 31.25 6.64 -21.37
N LYS A 1170 31.68 5.67 -20.53
CA LYS A 1170 33.02 5.68 -19.91
C LYS A 1170 33.73 4.32 -19.94
N PRO A 1171 35.06 4.27 -20.13
CA PRO A 1171 35.82 3.05 -19.94
C PRO A 1171 35.84 2.64 -18.46
N VAL A 1172 35.70 1.35 -18.19
CA VAL A 1172 35.82 0.77 -16.86
C VAL A 1172 36.91 -0.30 -16.92
N THR A 1173 38.01 -0.09 -16.20
CA THR A 1173 39.04 -1.11 -15.99
C THR A 1173 39.09 -1.43 -14.50
N ALA A 1174 38.66 -2.63 -14.14
CA ALA A 1174 38.50 -3.05 -12.74
C ALA A 1174 38.73 -4.55 -12.58
N ALA A 1175 39.34 -4.96 -11.46
CA ALA A 1175 39.53 -6.37 -11.14
C ALA A 1175 38.24 -7.05 -10.62
N GLU A 1176 37.33 -6.26 -10.06
CA GLU A 1176 35.98 -6.62 -9.62
C GLU A 1176 35.02 -5.49 -10.02
N LEU A 1177 33.77 -5.79 -10.40
CA LEU A 1177 32.73 -4.79 -10.67
C LEU A 1177 31.75 -4.73 -9.49
N THR A 1178 31.36 -3.53 -9.07
CA THR A 1178 30.28 -3.33 -8.09
C THR A 1178 28.95 -3.08 -8.81
N LEU A 1179 27.95 -3.89 -8.50
CA LEU A 1179 26.55 -3.71 -8.91
C LEU A 1179 25.74 -3.16 -7.73
N ASP A 1180 25.24 -1.93 -7.87
CA ASP A 1180 24.46 -1.27 -6.81
C ASP A 1180 22.99 -1.71 -6.81
N PRO A 1181 22.32 -1.71 -5.63
CA PRO A 1181 20.90 -2.06 -5.51
C PRO A 1181 20.03 -1.28 -6.49
N PHE A 1182 19.32 -1.99 -7.36
CA PHE A 1182 18.42 -1.42 -8.36
C PHE A 1182 19.09 -0.37 -9.27
N VAL A 1183 20.38 -0.56 -9.58
CA VAL A 1183 21.07 0.18 -10.65
C VAL A 1183 21.45 -0.81 -11.76
N PRO A 1184 20.87 -0.70 -12.96
CA PRO A 1184 21.24 -1.55 -14.09
C PRO A 1184 22.54 -1.06 -14.73
N VAL A 1185 23.28 -1.96 -15.37
CA VAL A 1185 24.46 -1.65 -16.18
C VAL A 1185 24.38 -2.32 -17.55
N LEU A 1186 24.80 -1.59 -18.58
CA LEU A 1186 25.02 -2.11 -19.93
C LEU A 1186 26.50 -1.91 -20.29
N LEU A 1187 27.24 -3.00 -20.42
CA LEU A 1187 28.68 -3.01 -20.61
C LEU A 1187 29.06 -3.61 -21.96
N GLU A 1188 29.91 -2.94 -22.72
CA GLU A 1188 30.67 -3.58 -23.80
C GLU A 1188 31.91 -4.27 -23.24
N ILE A 1189 32.12 -5.55 -23.57
CA ILE A 1189 33.32 -6.31 -23.21
C ILE A 1189 34.46 -5.97 -24.19
N LYS A 1190 35.69 -5.78 -23.67
CA LYS A 1190 36.89 -5.37 -24.43
C LYS A 1190 38.06 -6.35 -24.30
#